data_AF-A0A7W9ID54-F1
#
_entry.id   AF-A0A7W9ID54-F1
#
_cell.length_a   1.000
_cell.length_b   1.000
_cell.length_c   1.000
_cell.angle_alpha   90.00
_cell.angle_beta   90.00
_cell.angle_gamma   90.00
#
_symmetry.space_group_name_H-M   'P 1'
#
loop_
_entity.id
_entity.type
_entity.pdbx_description
1 polymer ?
#
loop_
_entity_poly.entity_id
_entity_poly.type
_entity_poly.pdbx_seq_one_letter_code
_entity_poly.pdbx_strand_id
1 'polypeptide(L)'
;MAGLAGPIAVGVEEEFHVVDLDTRHLVPRAGVLLEQLPADRFTHELQRSVVEANSRPFVRLEDLGHDLTALRRTVIGAADGVGLGIAAAGSVPLVDLEALKISPDPRYEQMLADYQLLTREQLICGTQVHAEVDNRDLAVAVAHRLAPWLPPLLALSSSSPYWLGSDTGYASYRPLIWQRWPTTGPVAAFSSAAEYDRVVGELVRSGVITDPGMIYFDIRPSAHLPTVELRICDGCPRVDDVVLIAGLFRALVARELEAVQRDPGRTVRLEMVRAATWRAARSGLEGELVDPTEGVPRPAAEVIRRMLEDLRPHLEEAGDWEIVTSLASDALARGSSSARQRRAFARGGRLSDVVDLILTETRSEEWETAFGGPTPRMRTGLLDGYDAPGDEVVIEGTVREPYQPVLRVLDRLGAGGLRERELRRDCFQRDNGMTFQVEGEQEGRIIPFDLVPRLVPPGEWAGIRQALPQRVRALEAFLRDVYGERRVIRDGVLPAWVVDESPGYRETGRRVPRDAVRCVVAGLDLVRDDVGRWAVLEDNLRVPSGIGYAVANRRLMEDALPELAPGEGFADPREALGTLREALLAAGADGSRTIAVVSAGPGDSAHYEHRMLAEEMGAVLAVPEDLTVRNGYVEVAGRRIDVIYRRIDEEDLLSGPAGADVLDAVERSAVVLANAPGNGVADDKCLYRYVPRLIEYYLGEQPLIDNVTTYLCRDPDDREHVLDRLAELVVKPVDGFGGQGVVVGPDASREELREVAETILASPDGWVAQETVRLSTHPAFDGERLSPRVVDLRAFVCFGESPVVPPAALTRVAPADSMIVNSSQGGGAKDTWLAEED
;
A
#
# COMPACT_ATOMS: atom_id res chain seq x y z
N MET A 1 34.77 -7.84 -13.43
CA MET A 1 35.73 -7.04 -14.23
C MET A 1 34.89 -6.30 -15.27
N ALA A 2 34.79 -4.97 -15.33
CA ALA A 2 35.54 -3.88 -14.73
C ALA A 2 34.56 -2.93 -13.99
N GLY A 3 34.95 -2.42 -12.82
CA GLY A 3 34.34 -1.19 -12.31
C GLY A 3 34.86 0.01 -13.12
N LEU A 4 34.12 1.12 -13.09
CA LEU A 4 34.58 2.52 -13.20
C LEU A 4 33.48 3.43 -13.77
N ALA A 5 32.51 3.79 -12.94
CA ALA A 5 32.06 5.18 -12.86
C ALA A 5 31.94 5.48 -11.36
N GLY A 6 32.50 6.60 -10.90
CA GLY A 6 32.27 7.05 -9.54
C GLY A 6 30.78 7.36 -9.31
N PRO A 7 30.38 7.70 -8.07
CA PRO A 7 29.02 8.15 -7.81
C PRO A 7 28.68 9.34 -8.73
N ILE A 8 27.61 9.24 -9.52
CA ILE A 8 27.16 10.31 -10.43
C ILE A 8 26.41 11.36 -9.62
N ALA A 9 26.99 12.55 -9.47
CA ALA A 9 26.28 13.67 -8.89
C ALA A 9 25.23 14.21 -9.86
N VAL A 10 24.08 14.62 -9.30
CA VAL A 10 23.01 15.31 -10.04
C VAL A 10 22.77 16.71 -9.50
N GLY A 11 22.56 17.66 -10.41
CA GLY A 11 22.14 19.02 -10.11
C GLY A 11 20.85 19.34 -10.87
N VAL A 12 20.05 20.25 -10.35
CA VAL A 12 18.75 20.62 -10.92
C VAL A 12 18.63 22.13 -11.06
N GLU A 13 18.11 22.57 -12.20
CA GLU A 13 17.71 23.96 -12.43
C GLU A 13 16.18 24.01 -12.53
N GLU A 14 15.54 24.77 -11.65
CA GLU A 14 14.08 24.97 -11.63
C GLU A 14 13.72 26.38 -12.09
N GLU A 15 12.89 26.48 -13.13
CA GLU A 15 12.30 27.74 -13.57
C GLU A 15 10.91 27.94 -12.94
N PHE A 16 10.67 29.11 -12.34
CA PHE A 16 9.41 29.45 -11.68
C PHE A 16 8.72 30.64 -12.33
N HIS A 17 7.41 30.53 -12.53
CA HIS A 17 6.57 31.65 -12.92
C HIS A 17 6.33 32.58 -11.72
N VAL A 18 6.43 33.89 -11.96
CA VAL A 18 6.08 34.94 -10.99
C VAL A 18 4.66 35.41 -11.26
N VAL A 19 3.75 35.18 -10.31
CA VAL A 19 2.34 35.57 -10.41
C VAL A 19 1.99 36.63 -9.37
N ASP A 20 1.02 37.47 -9.69
CA ASP A 20 0.46 38.44 -8.74
C ASP A 20 -0.59 37.75 -7.85
N LEU A 21 -0.46 37.87 -6.53
CA LEU A 21 -1.33 37.12 -5.59
C LEU A 21 -2.76 37.65 -5.53
N ASP A 22 -3.05 38.84 -6.03
CA ASP A 22 -4.42 39.39 -6.08
C ASP A 22 -5.13 38.93 -7.35
N THR A 23 -4.47 39.07 -8.49
CA THR A 23 -5.05 38.81 -9.82
C THR A 23 -4.82 37.39 -10.32
N ARG A 24 -3.85 36.65 -9.77
CA ARG A 24 -3.38 35.33 -10.22
C ARG A 24 -2.75 35.33 -11.62
N HIS A 25 -2.48 36.51 -12.19
CA HIS A 25 -1.88 36.63 -13.51
C HIS A 25 -0.36 36.54 -13.42
N LEU A 26 0.26 35.97 -14.46
CA LEU A 26 1.69 36.07 -14.70
C LEU A 26 2.13 37.54 -14.83
N VAL A 27 3.20 37.93 -14.14
CA VAL A 27 3.69 39.33 -14.14
C VAL A 27 5.21 39.41 -14.37
N PRO A 28 5.71 40.45 -15.07
CA PRO A 28 7.14 40.62 -15.38
C PRO A 28 7.91 41.25 -14.21
N ARG A 29 7.79 40.69 -13.00
CA ARG A 29 8.36 41.24 -11.75
C ARG A 29 9.47 40.40 -11.11
N ALA A 30 10.03 39.41 -11.81
CA ALA A 30 11.13 38.56 -11.30
C ALA A 30 12.36 39.36 -10.84
N GLY A 31 12.67 40.48 -11.49
CA GLY A 31 13.80 41.34 -11.09
C GLY A 31 13.70 41.89 -9.66
N VAL A 32 12.47 42.15 -9.17
CA VAL A 32 12.24 42.61 -7.78
C VAL A 32 12.63 41.52 -6.77
N LEU A 33 12.46 40.26 -7.14
CA LEU A 33 12.82 39.12 -6.32
C LEU A 33 14.33 38.87 -6.37
N LEU A 34 14.90 38.87 -7.58
CA LEU A 34 16.32 38.58 -7.81
C LEU A 34 17.27 39.58 -7.11
N GLU A 35 16.87 40.84 -6.94
CA GLU A 35 17.62 41.82 -6.14
C GLU A 35 17.79 41.42 -4.65
N GLN A 36 16.93 40.54 -4.15
CA GLN A 36 16.90 40.08 -2.76
C GLN A 36 17.43 38.65 -2.59
N LEU A 37 17.73 37.95 -3.68
CA LEU A 37 18.11 36.55 -3.69
C LEU A 37 19.63 36.36 -3.89
N PRO A 38 20.21 35.26 -3.39
CA PRO A 38 21.63 34.95 -3.63
C PRO A 38 21.93 34.76 -5.12
N ALA A 39 22.73 35.65 -5.70
CA ALA A 39 23.05 35.66 -7.13
C ALA A 39 23.85 34.43 -7.62
N ASP A 40 24.42 33.63 -6.72
CA ASP A 40 25.09 32.36 -7.03
C ASP A 40 24.12 31.18 -7.15
N ARG A 41 22.87 31.34 -6.67
CA ARG A 41 21.83 30.31 -6.67
C ARG A 41 20.60 30.68 -7.50
N PHE A 42 20.39 31.98 -7.76
CA PHE A 42 19.24 32.49 -8.51
C PHE A 42 19.68 33.45 -9.61
N THR A 43 19.14 33.26 -10.80
CA THR A 43 19.58 33.92 -12.03
C THR A 43 18.39 34.51 -12.79
N HIS A 44 18.69 35.50 -13.64
CA HIS A 44 17.73 36.05 -14.59
C HIS A 44 17.56 35.10 -15.76
N GLU A 45 16.31 34.82 -16.12
CA GLU A 45 15.96 34.18 -17.39
C GLU A 45 15.49 35.21 -18.42
N LEU A 46 15.40 34.83 -19.70
CA LEU A 46 15.06 35.73 -20.82
C LEU A 46 13.76 36.54 -20.57
N GLN A 47 12.78 35.96 -19.89
CA GLN A 47 11.55 36.65 -19.50
C GLN A 47 11.66 37.18 -18.07
N ARG A 48 11.30 38.46 -17.88
CA ARG A 48 11.23 39.08 -16.55
C ARG A 48 10.11 38.52 -15.65
N SER A 49 9.37 37.52 -16.11
CA SER A 49 8.33 36.80 -15.36
C SER A 49 8.80 35.44 -14.83
N VAL A 50 10.08 35.09 -15.02
CA VAL A 50 10.66 33.82 -14.60
C VAL A 50 11.83 34.06 -13.65
N VAL A 51 11.89 33.26 -12.59
CA VAL A 51 13.06 33.13 -11.70
C VAL A 51 13.62 31.73 -11.87
N GLU A 52 14.91 31.61 -12.15
CA GLU A 52 15.60 30.31 -12.18
C GLU A 52 16.32 30.10 -10.83
N ALA A 53 16.20 28.89 -10.29
CA ALA A 53 16.93 28.45 -9.10
C ALA A 53 17.81 27.24 -9.42
N ASN A 54 19.05 27.28 -8.96
CA ASN A 54 20.08 26.30 -9.26
C ASN A 54 20.46 25.51 -8.01
N SER A 55 20.25 24.19 -8.01
CA SER A 55 20.68 23.30 -6.93
C SER A 55 22.21 23.17 -6.90
N ARG A 56 22.77 22.71 -5.78
CA ARG A 56 24.14 22.16 -5.81
C ARG A 56 24.12 20.77 -6.45
N PRO A 57 25.26 20.27 -6.95
CA PRO A 57 25.37 18.87 -7.33
C PRO A 57 25.39 17.98 -6.08
N PHE A 58 24.55 16.96 -6.06
CA PHE A 58 24.45 15.99 -4.97
C PHE A 58 24.54 14.56 -5.46
N VAL A 59 25.20 13.71 -4.67
CA VAL A 59 25.20 12.25 -4.87
C VAL A 59 23.96 11.62 -4.22
N ARG A 60 23.45 12.15 -3.11
CA ARG A 60 22.23 11.63 -2.46
C ARG A 60 21.02 12.42 -2.95
N LEU A 61 19.97 11.73 -3.39
CA LEU A 61 18.72 12.36 -3.83
C LEU A 61 17.98 13.08 -2.69
N GLU A 62 18.15 12.62 -1.46
CA GLU A 62 17.60 13.31 -0.29
C GLU A 62 18.22 14.69 -0.07
N ASP A 63 19.54 14.81 -0.23
CA ASP A 63 20.23 16.10 -0.08
C ASP A 63 19.80 17.07 -1.19
N LEU A 64 19.59 16.53 -2.40
CA LEU A 64 18.99 17.29 -3.51
C LEU A 64 17.60 17.79 -3.14
N GLY A 65 16.71 16.91 -2.64
CA GLY A 65 15.36 17.30 -2.25
C GLY A 65 15.32 18.34 -1.11
N HIS A 66 16.21 18.23 -0.12
CA HIS A 66 16.36 19.24 0.92
C HIS A 66 16.84 20.60 0.37
N ASP A 67 17.83 20.61 -0.52
CA ASP A 67 18.34 21.84 -1.13
C ASP A 67 17.30 22.50 -2.05
N LEU A 68 16.55 21.71 -2.83
CA LEU A 68 15.44 22.20 -3.67
C LEU A 68 14.33 22.84 -2.82
N THR A 69 13.92 22.18 -1.74
CA THR A 69 12.93 22.74 -0.81
C THR A 69 13.44 24.02 -0.15
N ALA A 70 14.73 24.09 0.21
CA ALA A 70 15.34 25.30 0.76
C ALA A 70 15.38 26.46 -0.26
N LEU A 71 15.70 26.18 -1.52
CA LEU A 71 15.64 27.14 -2.61
C LEU A 71 14.22 27.68 -2.80
N ARG A 72 13.23 26.78 -2.87
CA ARG A 72 11.81 27.15 -2.97
C ARG A 72 11.36 28.03 -1.82
N ARG A 73 11.66 27.66 -0.58
CA ARG A 73 11.36 28.48 0.62
C ARG A 73 11.99 29.87 0.51
N THR A 74 13.22 29.96 0.01
CA THR A 74 13.95 31.23 -0.12
C THR A 74 13.26 32.16 -1.14
N VAL A 75 12.93 31.65 -2.33
CA VAL A 75 12.26 32.46 -3.37
C VAL A 75 10.82 32.79 -3.01
N ILE A 76 10.09 31.87 -2.37
CA ILE A 76 8.73 32.11 -1.88
C ILE A 76 8.72 33.19 -0.79
N GLY A 77 9.64 33.10 0.18
CA GLY A 77 9.75 34.10 1.25
C GLY A 77 10.04 35.50 0.71
N ALA A 78 10.87 35.61 -0.33
CA ALA A 78 11.11 36.89 -1.03
C ALA A 78 9.86 37.40 -1.77
N ALA A 79 9.06 36.51 -2.36
CA ALA A 79 7.85 36.86 -3.10
C ALA A 79 6.70 37.33 -2.19
N ASP A 80 6.52 36.66 -1.04
CA ASP A 80 5.48 36.99 -0.06
C ASP A 80 5.63 38.44 0.47
N GLY A 81 6.88 38.90 0.64
CA GLY A 81 7.18 40.27 1.09
C GLY A 81 6.75 41.39 0.14
N VAL A 82 6.39 41.07 -1.11
CA VAL A 82 6.05 42.05 -2.16
C VAL A 82 4.72 41.76 -2.88
N GLY A 83 3.89 40.87 -2.33
CA GLY A 83 2.58 40.51 -2.87
C GLY A 83 2.63 39.62 -4.12
N LEU A 84 3.71 38.88 -4.31
CA LEU A 84 3.92 37.98 -5.45
C LEU A 84 3.90 36.52 -5.01
N GLY A 85 3.55 35.63 -5.93
CA GLY A 85 3.57 34.18 -5.75
C GLY A 85 4.53 33.50 -6.72
N ILE A 86 5.04 32.34 -6.31
CA ILE A 86 5.95 31.50 -7.09
C ILE A 86 5.22 30.24 -7.51
N ALA A 87 5.14 29.99 -8.81
CA ALA A 87 4.44 28.86 -9.40
C ALA A 87 5.40 27.99 -10.23
N ALA A 88 5.61 26.75 -9.81
CA ALA A 88 6.35 25.74 -10.56
C ALA A 88 5.40 24.93 -11.44
N ALA A 89 5.35 25.24 -12.73
CA ALA A 89 4.54 24.53 -13.72
C ALA A 89 5.11 24.79 -15.13
N GLY A 90 4.84 23.92 -16.09
CA GLY A 90 5.26 24.13 -17.48
C GLY A 90 4.62 25.36 -18.13
N SER A 91 3.41 25.72 -17.68
CA SER A 91 2.71 26.96 -18.02
C SER A 91 1.75 27.32 -16.90
N VAL A 92 1.39 28.61 -16.81
CA VAL A 92 0.29 29.08 -15.97
C VAL A 92 -0.91 29.52 -16.84
N PRO A 93 -2.16 29.29 -16.39
CA PRO A 93 -3.35 29.52 -17.22
C PRO A 93 -3.67 31.00 -17.45
N LEU A 94 -3.35 31.89 -16.51
CA LEU A 94 -3.72 33.31 -16.55
C LEU A 94 -2.52 34.18 -16.91
N VAL A 95 -2.57 34.77 -18.11
CA VAL A 95 -1.48 35.56 -18.69
C VAL A 95 -2.06 36.82 -19.33
N ASP A 96 -1.54 37.98 -18.96
CA ASP A 96 -1.80 39.24 -19.66
C ASP A 96 -0.61 39.56 -20.59
N LEU A 97 -0.79 39.30 -21.90
CA LEU A 97 0.23 39.53 -22.91
C LEU A 97 0.57 41.01 -23.11
N GLU A 98 -0.34 41.95 -22.81
CA GLU A 98 -0.05 43.38 -22.94
C GLU A 98 0.85 43.84 -21.79
N ALA A 99 0.60 43.35 -20.58
CA ALA A 99 1.44 43.66 -19.41
C ALA A 99 2.88 43.13 -19.56
N LEU A 100 3.09 42.03 -20.29
CA LEU A 100 4.41 41.40 -20.48
C LEU A 100 5.29 42.08 -21.55
N LYS A 101 4.74 42.94 -22.41
CA LYS A 101 5.50 43.63 -23.49
C LYS A 101 6.48 44.70 -22.99
N ILE A 102 6.47 45.04 -21.70
CA ILE A 102 7.19 46.19 -21.13
C ILE A 102 8.57 45.74 -20.61
N SER A 103 9.44 45.18 -21.47
CA SER A 103 10.81 44.79 -21.10
C SER A 103 11.87 45.53 -21.94
N PRO A 104 12.56 46.55 -21.38
CA PRO A 104 13.64 47.26 -22.07
C PRO A 104 15.00 46.57 -21.86
N ASP A 105 15.13 45.31 -22.32
CA ASP A 105 16.39 44.55 -22.30
C ASP A 105 16.93 44.41 -23.75
N PRO A 106 18.17 44.86 -24.04
CA PRO A 106 18.75 44.78 -25.38
C PRO A 106 18.82 43.37 -25.97
N ARG A 107 19.04 42.33 -25.14
CA ARG A 107 19.06 40.93 -25.56
C ARG A 107 17.66 40.46 -25.92
N TYR A 108 16.66 40.85 -25.13
CA TYR A 108 15.25 40.56 -25.43
C TYR A 108 14.80 41.26 -26.72
N GLU A 109 15.14 42.53 -26.91
CA GLU A 109 14.84 43.29 -28.14
C GLU A 109 15.46 42.65 -29.37
N GLN A 110 16.70 42.18 -29.25
CA GLN A 110 17.38 41.46 -30.33
C GLN A 110 16.68 40.12 -30.64
N MET A 111 16.39 39.31 -29.61
CA MET A 111 15.66 38.05 -29.82
C MET A 111 14.26 38.28 -30.38
N LEU A 112 13.58 39.35 -29.97
CA LEU A 112 12.28 39.74 -30.52
C LEU A 112 12.39 40.14 -32.00
N ALA A 113 13.45 40.85 -32.39
CA ALA A 113 13.70 41.21 -33.77
C ALA A 113 13.93 39.95 -34.63
N ASP A 114 14.71 39.00 -34.12
CA ASP A 114 15.16 37.82 -34.88
C ASP A 114 14.10 36.70 -34.94
N TYR A 115 13.38 36.43 -33.85
CA TYR A 115 12.48 35.26 -33.72
C TYR A 115 11.00 35.61 -33.52
N GLN A 116 10.67 36.90 -33.35
CA GLN A 116 9.31 37.45 -33.40
C GLN A 116 8.31 36.73 -32.47
N LEU A 117 7.36 35.98 -33.04
CA LEU A 117 6.28 35.34 -32.28
C LEU A 117 6.81 34.34 -31.25
N LEU A 118 7.91 33.65 -31.56
CA LEU A 118 8.50 32.66 -30.66
C LEU A 118 8.96 33.31 -29.34
N THR A 119 9.57 34.49 -29.41
CA THR A 119 10.00 35.25 -28.24
C THR A 119 8.81 35.76 -27.41
N ARG A 120 7.70 36.15 -28.07
CA ARG A 120 6.49 36.62 -27.38
C ARG A 120 5.74 35.49 -26.66
N GLU A 121 5.80 34.28 -27.20
CA GLU A 121 5.12 33.10 -26.66
C GLU A 121 6.04 32.24 -25.79
N GLN A 122 7.27 32.67 -25.51
CA GLN A 122 8.21 32.00 -24.62
C GLN A 122 7.81 32.22 -23.15
N LEU A 123 6.64 31.72 -22.74
CA LEU A 123 6.06 31.84 -21.40
C LEU A 123 5.95 30.48 -20.72
N ILE A 124 6.98 29.67 -20.88
CA ILE A 124 7.07 28.30 -20.39
C ILE A 124 8.21 28.19 -19.38
N CYS A 125 8.04 27.34 -18.37
CA CYS A 125 9.09 27.00 -17.41
C CYS A 125 9.43 25.51 -17.50
N GLY A 126 10.70 25.16 -17.36
CA GLY A 126 11.18 23.79 -17.33
C GLY A 126 11.89 23.43 -16.02
N THR A 127 11.97 22.12 -15.78
CA THR A 127 12.92 21.55 -14.82
C THR A 127 14.04 20.89 -15.61
N GLN A 128 15.27 21.28 -15.33
CA GLN A 128 16.47 20.79 -16.01
C GLN A 128 17.28 19.93 -15.03
N VAL A 129 17.82 18.81 -15.49
CA VAL A 129 18.62 17.91 -14.64
C VAL A 129 19.97 17.68 -15.29
N HIS A 130 21.03 17.99 -14.55
CA HIS A 130 22.42 17.70 -14.90
C HIS A 130 22.87 16.42 -14.22
N ALA A 131 23.51 15.53 -14.96
CA ALA A 131 24.18 14.35 -14.43
C ALA A 131 25.66 14.36 -14.82
N GLU A 132 26.55 14.15 -13.86
CA GLU A 132 28.01 14.19 -14.04
C GLU A 132 28.51 13.15 -15.05
N VAL A 133 29.25 13.62 -16.06
CA VAL A 133 29.94 12.80 -17.06
C VAL A 133 31.26 13.48 -17.42
N ASP A 134 32.35 13.02 -16.82
CA ASP A 134 33.69 13.64 -16.94
C ASP A 134 34.24 13.68 -18.37
N ASN A 135 33.86 12.71 -19.20
CA ASN A 135 34.33 12.63 -20.58
C ASN A 135 33.28 13.19 -21.54
N ARG A 136 33.62 14.29 -22.20
CA ARG A 136 32.72 14.98 -23.13
C ARG A 136 32.34 14.16 -24.37
N ASP A 137 33.20 13.28 -24.86
CA ASP A 137 32.86 12.35 -25.94
C ASP A 137 31.80 11.34 -25.47
N LEU A 138 31.91 10.86 -24.22
CA LEU A 138 30.88 10.01 -23.62
C LEU A 138 29.58 10.78 -23.40
N ALA A 139 29.65 12.03 -22.95
CA ALA A 139 28.46 12.88 -22.78
C ALA A 139 27.67 13.04 -24.09
N VAL A 140 28.36 13.26 -25.21
CA VAL A 140 27.76 13.33 -26.55
C VAL A 140 27.13 12.01 -26.97
N ALA A 141 27.83 10.90 -26.77
CA ALA A 141 27.33 9.58 -27.14
C ALA A 141 26.11 9.17 -26.28
N VAL A 142 26.18 9.41 -24.97
CA VAL A 142 25.10 9.10 -24.02
C VAL A 142 23.87 9.98 -24.28
N ALA A 143 24.02 11.27 -24.55
CA ALA A 143 22.90 12.16 -24.87
C ALA A 143 22.06 11.63 -26.04
N HIS A 144 22.70 11.15 -27.12
CA HIS A 144 21.98 10.53 -28.24
C HIS A 144 21.23 9.25 -27.84
N ARG A 145 21.85 8.38 -27.03
CA ARG A 145 21.29 7.08 -26.62
C ARG A 145 20.13 7.19 -25.64
N LEU A 146 20.10 8.27 -24.86
CA LEU A 146 19.04 8.57 -23.89
C LEU A 146 17.75 9.09 -24.54
N ALA A 147 17.81 9.56 -25.79
CA ALA A 147 16.68 10.18 -26.47
C ALA A 147 15.35 9.38 -26.42
N PRO A 148 15.31 8.03 -26.55
CA PRO A 148 14.08 7.24 -26.41
C PRO A 148 13.45 7.26 -25.01
N TRP A 149 14.23 7.57 -23.98
CA TRP A 149 13.81 7.52 -22.57
C TRP A 149 13.35 8.88 -22.03
N LEU A 150 13.46 9.94 -22.83
CA LEU A 150 12.97 11.27 -22.47
C LEU A 150 11.43 11.38 -22.40
N PRO A 151 10.64 10.74 -23.31
CA PRO A 151 9.18 10.85 -23.27
C PRO A 151 8.53 10.34 -21.97
N PRO A 152 8.95 9.22 -21.35
CA PRO A 152 8.47 8.84 -20.02
C PRO A 152 8.74 9.89 -18.92
N LEU A 153 9.92 10.54 -18.92
CA LEU A 153 10.25 11.61 -17.96
C LEU A 153 9.41 12.88 -18.21
N LEU A 154 9.10 13.18 -19.47
CA LEU A 154 8.16 14.23 -19.83
C LEU A 154 6.75 13.93 -19.32
N ALA A 155 6.30 12.67 -19.40
CA ALA A 155 4.98 12.28 -18.90
C ALA A 155 4.89 12.50 -17.37
N LEU A 156 5.92 12.10 -16.62
CA LEU A 156 6.03 12.31 -15.17
C LEU A 156 5.96 13.80 -14.79
N SER A 157 6.66 14.66 -15.52
CA SER A 157 6.69 16.11 -15.24
C SER A 157 5.44 16.88 -15.70
N SER A 158 4.55 16.27 -16.50
CA SER A 158 3.50 17.02 -17.21
C SER A 158 2.62 17.90 -16.31
N SER A 159 2.71 19.22 -16.53
CA SER A 159 2.07 20.24 -15.68
C SER A 159 1.59 21.47 -16.45
N SER A 160 1.46 21.37 -17.77
CA SER A 160 1.06 22.49 -18.65
C SER A 160 -0.19 22.21 -19.50
N PRO A 161 -1.34 21.84 -18.91
CA PRO A 161 -2.55 21.54 -19.68
C PRO A 161 -3.23 22.79 -20.25
N TYR A 162 -3.02 23.96 -19.63
CA TYR A 162 -3.63 25.23 -20.04
C TYR A 162 -2.64 26.14 -20.74
N TRP A 163 -3.10 26.82 -21.79
CA TRP A 163 -2.34 27.86 -22.48
C TRP A 163 -3.25 29.05 -22.79
N LEU A 164 -2.85 30.23 -22.33
CA LEU A 164 -3.59 31.50 -22.55
C LEU A 164 -5.09 31.38 -22.25
N GLY A 165 -5.41 30.82 -21.08
CA GLY A 165 -6.77 30.66 -20.59
C GLY A 165 -7.58 29.49 -21.18
N SER A 166 -7.00 28.66 -22.05
CA SER A 166 -7.70 27.54 -22.68
C SER A 166 -7.08 26.19 -22.30
N ASP A 167 -7.89 25.18 -22.03
CA ASP A 167 -7.41 23.79 -21.97
C ASP A 167 -6.99 23.36 -23.37
N THR A 168 -5.72 23.03 -23.52
CA THR A 168 -5.10 22.67 -24.81
C THR A 168 -5.46 21.26 -25.26
N GLY A 169 -5.98 20.43 -24.35
CA GLY A 169 -6.09 19.00 -24.51
C GLY A 169 -4.75 18.25 -24.35
N TYR A 170 -3.61 18.92 -24.17
CA TYR A 170 -2.34 18.24 -23.89
C TYR A 170 -2.13 18.09 -22.38
N ALA A 171 -1.39 17.07 -21.94
CA ALA A 171 -0.91 17.04 -20.55
C ALA A 171 0.25 18.03 -20.41
N SER A 172 1.24 17.95 -21.29
CA SER A 172 2.32 18.93 -21.36
C SER A 172 2.23 19.67 -22.69
N TYR A 173 1.88 20.95 -22.66
CA TYR A 173 1.87 21.81 -23.84
C TYR A 173 3.20 22.52 -24.09
N ARG A 174 4.07 22.62 -23.07
CA ARG A 174 5.39 23.25 -23.17
C ARG A 174 6.24 22.74 -24.35
N PRO A 175 6.40 21.42 -24.60
CA PRO A 175 7.17 20.93 -25.74
C PRO A 175 6.62 21.38 -27.09
N LEU A 176 5.30 21.61 -27.21
CA LEU A 176 4.67 22.05 -28.47
C LEU A 176 5.03 23.51 -28.77
N ILE A 177 5.13 24.34 -27.73
CA ILE A 177 5.66 25.70 -27.82
C ILE A 177 7.15 25.66 -28.16
N TRP A 178 7.92 24.83 -27.44
CA TRP A 178 9.38 24.75 -27.51
C TRP A 178 9.92 24.20 -28.84
N GLN A 179 9.24 23.23 -29.45
CA GLN A 179 9.64 22.58 -30.71
C GLN A 179 9.66 23.52 -31.93
N ARG A 180 9.12 24.73 -31.80
CA ARG A 180 9.12 25.74 -32.88
C ARG A 180 10.45 26.49 -32.98
N TRP A 181 11.31 26.40 -31.97
CA TRP A 181 12.65 26.98 -32.00
C TRP A 181 13.61 26.17 -32.89
N PRO A 182 14.59 26.83 -33.56
CA PRO A 182 15.35 26.19 -34.64
C PRO A 182 16.19 24.97 -34.27
N THR A 183 16.59 24.85 -33.00
CA THR A 183 17.53 23.83 -32.50
C THR A 183 16.89 22.91 -31.46
N THR A 184 15.56 22.88 -31.39
CA THR A 184 14.81 22.03 -30.45
C THR A 184 14.57 20.63 -31.01
N GLY A 185 14.45 19.67 -30.09
CA GLY A 185 14.08 18.29 -30.37
C GLY A 185 15.22 17.30 -30.10
N PRO A 186 15.11 16.07 -30.62
CA PRO A 186 16.07 15.03 -30.31
C PRO A 186 17.41 15.28 -30.99
N VAL A 187 18.49 15.01 -30.26
CA VAL A 187 19.87 15.20 -30.70
C VAL A 187 20.31 14.10 -31.66
N ALA A 188 20.97 14.49 -32.75
CA ALA A 188 21.55 13.56 -33.72
C ALA A 188 22.72 12.77 -33.12
N ALA A 189 23.10 11.67 -33.77
CA ALA A 189 24.32 10.95 -33.41
C ALA A 189 25.55 11.75 -33.87
N PHE A 190 26.53 11.89 -32.99
CA PHE A 190 27.83 12.46 -33.30
C PHE A 190 28.93 11.49 -32.87
N SER A 191 30.00 11.42 -33.65
CA SER A 191 31.14 10.53 -33.40
C SER A 191 32.09 11.04 -32.31
N SER A 192 32.03 12.34 -31.99
CA SER A 192 32.87 12.98 -30.96
C SER A 192 32.32 14.35 -30.54
N ALA A 193 32.78 14.86 -29.40
CA ALA A 193 32.56 16.23 -28.96
C ALA A 193 33.13 17.26 -29.94
N ALA A 194 34.23 16.95 -30.63
CA ALA A 194 34.78 17.83 -31.65
C ALA A 194 33.87 17.94 -32.89
N GLU A 195 33.15 16.88 -33.25
CA GLU A 195 32.14 16.93 -34.31
C GLU A 195 30.91 17.73 -33.85
N TYR A 196 30.43 17.47 -32.63
CA TYR A 196 29.33 18.22 -32.02
C TYR A 196 29.62 19.73 -32.02
N ASP A 197 30.78 20.15 -31.50
CA ASP A 197 31.19 21.56 -31.44
C ASP A 197 31.31 22.20 -32.83
N ARG A 198 31.75 21.43 -33.83
CA ARG A 198 31.82 21.91 -35.22
C ARG A 198 30.43 22.21 -35.76
N VAL A 199 29.46 21.34 -35.53
CA VAL A 199 28.07 21.52 -35.96
C VAL A 199 27.42 22.68 -35.21
N VAL A 200 27.65 22.82 -33.91
CA VAL A 200 27.22 24.01 -33.16
C VAL A 200 27.81 25.29 -33.77
N GLY A 201 29.10 25.28 -34.10
CA GLY A 201 29.76 26.39 -34.77
C GLY A 201 29.20 26.68 -36.18
N GLU A 202 28.75 25.66 -36.92
CA GLU A 202 28.08 25.82 -38.21
C GLU A 202 26.69 26.46 -38.05
N LEU A 203 25.93 26.05 -37.04
CA LEU A 203 24.63 26.65 -36.70
C LEU A 203 24.78 28.13 -36.34
N VAL A 204 25.76 28.48 -35.50
CA VAL A 204 26.06 29.89 -35.16
C VAL A 204 26.48 30.67 -36.41
N ARG A 205 27.40 30.12 -37.23
CA ARG A 205 27.84 30.79 -38.47
C ARG A 205 26.72 30.98 -39.49
N SER A 206 25.69 30.13 -39.48
CA SER A 206 24.55 30.26 -40.38
C SER A 206 23.64 31.45 -40.04
N GLY A 207 23.75 32.01 -38.83
CA GLY A 207 22.86 33.06 -38.32
C GLY A 207 21.48 32.57 -37.88
N VAL A 208 21.22 31.24 -37.94
CA VAL A 208 19.98 30.63 -37.42
C VAL A 208 19.92 30.70 -35.89
N ILE A 209 21.08 30.66 -35.23
CA ILE A 209 21.24 30.92 -33.80
C ILE A 209 22.36 31.91 -33.56
N THR A 210 22.27 32.69 -32.48
CA THR A 210 23.20 33.78 -32.19
C THR A 210 24.46 33.30 -31.46
N ASP A 211 24.33 32.30 -30.59
CA ASP A 211 25.42 31.76 -29.79
C ASP A 211 25.14 30.29 -29.38
N PRO A 212 26.16 29.55 -28.88
CA PRO A 212 25.99 28.15 -28.46
C PRO A 212 24.95 27.91 -27.35
N GLY A 213 24.58 28.92 -26.57
CA GLY A 213 23.53 28.83 -25.55
C GLY A 213 22.14 28.63 -26.15
N MET A 214 21.96 28.94 -27.45
CA MET A 214 20.73 28.69 -28.19
C MET A 214 20.63 27.26 -28.77
N ILE A 215 21.40 26.30 -28.26
CA ILE A 215 21.23 24.88 -28.59
C ILE A 215 20.16 24.28 -27.67
N TYR A 216 18.94 24.10 -28.18
CA TYR A 216 17.77 23.74 -27.38
C TYR A 216 17.36 22.26 -27.48
N PHE A 217 18.31 21.36 -27.75
CA PHE A 217 18.03 19.94 -27.78
C PHE A 217 17.38 19.46 -26.47
N ASP A 218 16.49 18.48 -26.58
CA ASP A 218 15.74 17.92 -25.44
C ASP A 218 16.67 17.31 -24.37
N ILE A 219 17.87 16.90 -24.81
CA ILE A 219 19.02 16.51 -24.01
C ILE A 219 20.31 16.93 -24.71
N ARG A 220 21.31 17.40 -23.96
CA ARG A 220 22.60 17.83 -24.53
C ARG A 220 23.77 17.63 -23.56
N PRO A 221 25.02 17.53 -24.05
CA PRO A 221 26.17 17.83 -23.21
C PRO A 221 26.11 19.30 -22.78
N SER A 222 26.31 19.56 -21.49
CA SER A 222 26.36 20.94 -21.00
C SER A 222 27.53 21.70 -21.64
N ALA A 223 27.30 22.98 -21.93
CA ALA A 223 28.31 23.86 -22.52
C ALA A 223 29.36 24.33 -21.51
N HIS A 224 29.07 24.22 -20.20
CA HIS A 224 29.85 24.85 -19.14
C HIS A 224 30.13 23.93 -17.95
N LEU A 225 29.46 22.77 -17.85
CA LEU A 225 29.69 21.74 -16.83
C LEU A 225 30.06 20.39 -17.48
N PRO A 226 30.86 19.54 -16.83
CA PRO A 226 31.13 18.17 -17.28
C PRO A 226 29.91 17.27 -17.02
N THR A 227 28.79 17.57 -17.66
CA THR A 227 27.49 16.91 -17.41
C THR A 227 26.74 16.66 -18.71
N VAL A 228 25.84 15.69 -18.67
CA VAL A 228 24.72 15.59 -19.63
C VAL A 228 23.49 16.22 -18.98
N GLU A 229 22.76 17.01 -19.75
CA GLU A 229 21.72 17.91 -19.29
C GLU A 229 20.38 17.57 -19.96
N LEU A 230 19.40 17.16 -19.14
CA LEU A 230 18.01 16.93 -19.50
C LEU A 230 17.22 18.24 -19.51
N ARG A 231 16.50 18.56 -20.60
CA ARG A 231 15.78 19.85 -20.74
C ARG A 231 14.31 19.73 -21.17
N ILE A 232 13.82 18.50 -21.39
CA ILE A 232 12.49 18.25 -21.94
C ILE A 232 11.36 18.49 -20.93
N CYS A 233 11.62 18.32 -19.63
CA CYS A 233 10.60 18.28 -18.59
C CYS A 233 9.92 19.65 -18.37
N ASP A 234 8.64 19.61 -18.01
CA ASP A 234 7.93 20.79 -17.51
C ASP A 234 8.45 21.18 -16.13
N GLY A 235 8.22 22.43 -15.73
CA GLY A 235 8.34 22.81 -14.32
C GLY A 235 7.40 21.96 -13.46
N CYS A 236 7.87 21.41 -12.35
CA CYS A 236 7.10 20.47 -11.54
C CYS A 236 6.57 21.14 -10.27
N PRO A 237 5.25 21.14 -9.98
CA PRO A 237 4.76 21.76 -8.75
C PRO A 237 5.29 21.13 -7.47
N ARG A 238 5.59 19.82 -7.45
CA ARG A 238 6.12 19.11 -6.28
C ARG A 238 7.60 18.79 -6.44
N VAL A 239 8.36 18.89 -5.36
CA VAL A 239 9.78 18.49 -5.31
C VAL A 239 9.95 16.98 -5.52
N ASP A 240 9.01 16.17 -5.02
CA ASP A 240 8.87 14.72 -5.28
C ASP A 240 9.04 14.34 -6.74
N ASP A 241 8.33 15.03 -7.63
CA ASP A 241 8.35 14.74 -9.06
C ASP A 241 9.73 15.10 -9.66
N VAL A 242 10.38 16.16 -9.17
CA VAL A 242 11.72 16.58 -9.59
C VAL A 242 12.78 15.56 -9.17
N VAL A 243 12.75 15.11 -7.92
CA VAL A 243 13.72 14.15 -7.38
C VAL A 243 13.55 12.77 -8.03
N LEU A 244 12.31 12.34 -8.28
CA LEU A 244 12.01 11.15 -9.07
C LEU A 244 12.65 11.20 -10.45
N ILE A 245 12.45 12.30 -11.17
CA ILE A 245 13.02 12.49 -12.52
C ILE A 245 14.55 12.51 -12.45
N ALA A 246 15.14 13.15 -11.44
CA ALA A 246 16.59 13.19 -11.26
C ALA A 246 17.19 11.80 -11.00
N GLY A 247 16.56 10.98 -10.15
CA GLY A 247 16.99 9.61 -9.87
C GLY A 247 16.89 8.69 -11.09
N LEU A 248 15.76 8.73 -11.80
CA LEU A 248 15.59 7.98 -13.05
C LEU A 248 16.59 8.42 -14.11
N PHE A 249 16.81 9.72 -14.26
CA PHE A 249 17.77 10.26 -15.23
C PHE A 249 19.20 9.83 -14.90
N ARG A 250 19.60 9.88 -13.63
CA ARG A 250 20.90 9.37 -13.17
C ARG A 250 21.09 7.90 -13.52
N ALA A 251 20.12 7.04 -13.19
CA ALA A 251 20.22 5.61 -13.47
C ALA A 251 20.30 5.34 -14.98
N LEU A 252 19.54 6.08 -15.78
CA LEU A 252 19.62 6.01 -17.25
C LEU A 252 21.01 6.42 -17.77
N VAL A 253 21.60 7.49 -17.24
CA VAL A 253 22.96 7.93 -17.60
C VAL A 253 23.98 6.86 -17.22
N ALA A 254 23.93 6.31 -16.01
CA ALA A 254 24.81 5.23 -15.56
C ALA A 254 24.73 4.01 -16.50
N ARG A 255 23.51 3.55 -16.80
CA ARG A 255 23.26 2.44 -17.71
C ARG A 255 23.84 2.69 -19.11
N GLU A 256 23.62 3.88 -19.68
CA GLU A 256 24.11 4.19 -21.02
C GLU A 256 25.64 4.43 -21.07
N LEU A 257 26.27 4.89 -19.98
CA LEU A 257 27.73 4.97 -19.86
C LEU A 257 28.40 3.60 -19.90
N GLU A 258 27.76 2.57 -19.34
CA GLU A 258 28.24 1.20 -19.53
C GLU A 258 27.92 0.67 -20.93
N ALA A 259 26.69 0.92 -21.42
CA ALA A 259 26.23 0.36 -22.68
C ALA A 259 26.99 0.93 -23.89
N VAL A 260 27.43 2.19 -23.84
CA VAL A 260 28.25 2.79 -24.91
C VAL A 260 29.62 2.14 -25.04
N GLN A 261 30.18 1.57 -23.97
CA GLN A 261 31.45 0.82 -24.06
C GLN A 261 31.27 -0.51 -24.80
N ARG A 262 30.09 -1.14 -24.66
CA ARG A 262 29.76 -2.43 -25.29
C ARG A 262 29.33 -2.27 -26.74
N ASP A 263 28.57 -1.23 -27.04
CA ASP A 263 28.09 -0.91 -28.39
C ASP A 263 28.18 0.61 -28.67
N PRO A 264 29.36 1.12 -29.04
CA PRO A 264 29.54 2.55 -29.34
C PRO A 264 28.73 3.04 -30.55
N GLY A 265 28.31 2.13 -31.43
CA GLY A 265 27.66 2.44 -32.71
C GLY A 265 26.13 2.45 -32.69
N ARG A 266 25.50 2.23 -31.53
CA ARG A 266 24.03 2.23 -31.40
C ARG A 266 23.45 3.55 -31.92
N THR A 267 22.51 3.43 -32.85
CA THR A 267 21.77 4.58 -33.38
C THR A 267 20.34 4.59 -32.85
N VAL A 268 19.81 5.79 -32.63
CA VAL A 268 18.43 6.02 -32.25
C VAL A 268 17.62 6.56 -33.43
N ARG A 269 16.42 6.00 -33.63
CA ARG A 269 15.47 6.48 -34.64
C ARG A 269 14.80 7.77 -34.17
N LEU A 270 15.31 8.92 -34.61
CA LEU A 270 14.83 10.24 -34.18
C LEU A 270 13.35 10.48 -34.53
N GLU A 271 12.84 9.86 -35.59
CA GLU A 271 11.42 9.94 -35.97
C GLU A 271 10.52 9.31 -34.90
N MET A 272 10.96 8.18 -34.34
CA MET A 272 10.25 7.52 -33.25
C MET A 272 10.33 8.34 -31.96
N VAL A 273 11.49 8.94 -31.67
CA VAL A 273 11.62 9.83 -30.51
C VAL A 273 10.67 11.01 -30.61
N ARG A 274 10.61 11.68 -31.77
CA ARG A 274 9.65 12.79 -32.00
C ARG A 274 8.20 12.34 -31.79
N ALA A 275 7.82 11.18 -32.33
CA ALA A 275 6.47 10.63 -32.17
C ALA A 275 6.16 10.27 -30.71
N ALA A 276 7.11 9.66 -30.00
CA ALA A 276 6.98 9.30 -28.60
C ALA A 276 6.88 10.54 -27.69
N THR A 277 7.71 11.56 -27.94
CA THR A 277 7.64 12.86 -27.25
C THR A 277 6.28 13.51 -27.45
N TRP A 278 5.77 13.56 -28.68
CA TRP A 278 4.44 14.11 -28.95
C TRP A 278 3.34 13.30 -28.23
N ARG A 279 3.45 11.97 -28.20
CA ARG A 279 2.52 11.09 -27.49
C ARG A 279 2.55 11.36 -25.98
N ALA A 280 3.73 11.45 -25.37
CA ALA A 280 3.88 11.76 -23.96
C ALA A 280 3.31 13.14 -23.61
N ALA A 281 3.60 14.16 -24.44
CA ALA A 281 3.03 15.50 -24.29
C ALA A 281 1.49 15.49 -24.32
N ARG A 282 0.89 14.67 -25.19
CA ARG A 282 -0.58 14.55 -25.31
C ARG A 282 -1.22 13.79 -24.16
N SER A 283 -0.62 12.65 -23.78
CA SER A 283 -1.23 11.67 -22.88
C SER A 283 -0.93 11.91 -21.40
N GLY A 284 0.26 12.43 -21.06
CA GLY A 284 0.72 12.47 -19.68
C GLY A 284 0.79 11.08 -19.04
N LEU A 285 0.56 11.02 -17.72
CA LEU A 285 0.48 9.75 -16.98
C LEU A 285 -0.88 9.06 -17.12
N GLU A 286 -1.90 9.77 -17.60
CA GLU A 286 -3.28 9.30 -17.66
C GLU A 286 -3.61 8.48 -18.91
N GLY A 287 -2.71 8.46 -19.90
CA GLY A 287 -2.93 7.79 -21.18
C GLY A 287 -1.84 6.79 -21.54
N GLU A 288 -1.73 6.53 -22.84
CA GLU A 288 -0.70 5.65 -23.39
C GLU A 288 0.56 6.44 -23.75
N LEU A 289 1.71 5.82 -23.48
CA LEU A 289 3.03 6.21 -23.96
C LEU A 289 3.50 5.25 -25.06
N VAL A 290 4.55 5.63 -25.79
CA VAL A 290 5.25 4.70 -26.69
C VAL A 290 6.35 4.03 -25.87
N ASP A 291 6.30 2.72 -25.76
CA ASP A 291 7.33 1.92 -25.09
C ASP A 291 8.70 2.16 -25.76
N PRO A 292 9.74 2.58 -25.02
CA PRO A 292 11.04 2.94 -25.60
C PRO A 292 11.85 1.75 -26.13
N THR A 293 11.49 0.53 -25.72
CA THR A 293 12.16 -0.72 -26.11
C THR A 293 11.45 -1.38 -27.29
N GLU A 294 10.13 -1.51 -27.23
CA GLU A 294 9.32 -2.20 -28.23
C GLU A 294 8.72 -1.27 -29.30
N GLY A 295 8.62 0.02 -29.02
CA GLY A 295 8.04 1.01 -29.93
C GLY A 295 6.52 0.91 -30.09
N VAL A 296 5.83 0.26 -29.16
CA VAL A 296 4.37 0.05 -29.18
C VAL A 296 3.65 0.91 -28.13
N PRO A 297 2.37 1.26 -28.33
CA PRO A 297 1.58 1.94 -27.31
C PRO A 297 1.40 1.05 -26.07
N ARG A 298 1.63 1.61 -24.89
CA ARG A 298 1.35 0.99 -23.58
C ARG A 298 0.85 2.02 -22.58
N PRO A 299 0.03 1.63 -21.59
CA PRO A 299 -0.33 2.53 -20.49
C PRO A 299 0.92 3.12 -19.83
N ALA A 300 0.90 4.42 -19.51
CA ALA A 300 2.05 5.10 -18.92
C ALA A 300 2.59 4.38 -17.67
N ALA A 301 1.69 3.91 -16.81
CA ALA A 301 2.06 3.16 -15.61
C ALA A 301 2.83 1.86 -15.90
N GLU A 302 2.54 1.17 -17.00
CA GLU A 302 3.30 -0.02 -17.42
C GLU A 302 4.69 0.37 -17.91
N VAL A 303 4.80 1.43 -18.71
CA VAL A 303 6.10 1.93 -19.22
C VAL A 303 7.00 2.38 -18.07
N ILE A 304 6.46 3.08 -17.08
CA ILE A 304 7.23 3.52 -15.90
C ILE A 304 7.69 2.32 -15.06
N ARG A 305 6.82 1.33 -14.79
CA ARG A 305 7.19 0.13 -14.03
C ARG A 305 8.28 -0.70 -14.72
N ARG A 306 8.15 -0.92 -16.04
CA ARG A 306 9.18 -1.59 -16.84
C ARG A 306 10.51 -0.83 -16.81
N MET A 307 10.46 0.49 -16.92
CA MET A 307 11.66 1.33 -16.82
C MET A 307 12.32 1.20 -15.44
N LEU A 308 11.55 1.10 -14.35
CA LEU A 308 12.10 0.86 -13.01
C LEU A 308 12.76 -0.53 -12.92
N GLU A 309 12.08 -1.57 -13.38
CA GLU A 309 12.61 -2.94 -13.41
C GLU A 309 13.93 -3.01 -14.20
N ASP A 310 13.98 -2.37 -15.37
CA ASP A 310 15.17 -2.28 -16.22
C ASP A 310 16.32 -1.49 -15.57
N LEU A 311 16.01 -0.48 -14.76
CA LEU A 311 16.98 0.40 -14.10
C LEU A 311 17.37 -0.05 -12.69
N ARG A 312 16.73 -1.09 -12.16
CA ARG A 312 16.93 -1.55 -10.79
C ARG A 312 18.40 -1.71 -10.39
N PRO A 313 19.28 -2.35 -11.19
CA PRO A 313 20.68 -2.51 -10.81
C PRO A 313 21.41 -1.17 -10.61
N HIS A 314 21.15 -0.19 -11.48
CA HIS A 314 21.76 1.14 -11.42
C HIS A 314 21.19 1.99 -10.28
N LEU A 315 19.90 1.81 -9.97
CA LEU A 315 19.25 2.47 -8.84
C LEU A 315 19.76 1.90 -7.50
N GLU A 316 19.89 0.57 -7.38
CA GLU A 316 20.46 -0.07 -6.18
C GLU A 316 21.94 0.34 -5.98
N GLU A 317 22.75 0.38 -7.04
CA GLU A 317 24.14 0.83 -6.96
C GLU A 317 24.28 2.29 -6.50
N ALA A 318 23.36 3.16 -6.94
CA ALA A 318 23.31 4.56 -6.51
C ALA A 318 22.70 4.77 -5.12
N GLY A 319 22.08 3.75 -4.53
CA GLY A 319 21.31 3.86 -3.29
C GLY A 319 19.98 4.61 -3.45
N ASP A 320 19.39 4.54 -4.65
CA ASP A 320 18.19 5.28 -5.04
C ASP A 320 16.94 4.41 -5.20
N TRP A 321 17.08 3.09 -5.14
CA TRP A 321 15.99 2.18 -5.49
C TRP A 321 14.71 2.45 -4.71
N GLU A 322 14.82 2.60 -3.39
CA GLU A 322 13.68 2.79 -2.50
C GLU A 322 13.00 4.14 -2.76
N ILE A 323 13.79 5.22 -2.78
CA ILE A 323 13.28 6.58 -2.98
C ILE A 323 12.63 6.72 -4.36
N VAL A 324 13.27 6.21 -5.43
CA VAL A 324 12.75 6.31 -6.79
C VAL A 324 11.52 5.44 -6.98
N THR A 325 11.51 4.22 -6.46
CA THR A 325 10.36 3.30 -6.60
C THR A 325 9.14 3.80 -5.81
N SER A 326 9.35 4.35 -4.61
CA SER A 326 8.29 5.01 -3.85
C SER A 326 7.72 6.19 -4.63
N LEU A 327 8.57 7.16 -4.99
CA LEU A 327 8.12 8.38 -5.63
C LEU A 327 7.39 8.07 -6.95
N ALA A 328 7.84 7.05 -7.69
CA ALA A 328 7.15 6.58 -8.88
C ALA A 328 5.78 5.98 -8.56
N SER A 329 5.67 5.15 -7.52
CA SER A 329 4.40 4.57 -7.08
C SER A 329 3.40 5.67 -6.67
N ASP A 330 3.87 6.65 -5.90
CA ASP A 330 3.07 7.81 -5.46
C ASP A 330 2.65 8.69 -6.63
N ALA A 331 3.55 8.96 -7.57
CA ALA A 331 3.24 9.73 -8.78
C ALA A 331 2.18 9.03 -9.64
N LEU A 332 2.27 7.70 -9.78
CA LEU A 332 1.29 6.91 -10.53
C LEU A 332 -0.08 6.84 -9.82
N ALA A 333 -0.11 6.73 -8.50
CA ALA A 333 -1.34 6.74 -7.72
C ALA A 333 -2.03 8.11 -7.73
N ARG A 334 -1.25 9.19 -7.57
CA ARG A 334 -1.71 10.58 -7.54
C ARG A 334 -2.17 11.10 -8.91
N GLY A 335 -1.52 10.63 -9.97
CA GLY A 335 -1.64 11.16 -11.33
C GLY A 335 -0.84 12.46 -11.54
N SER A 336 -0.73 12.90 -12.79
CA SER A 336 0.05 14.07 -13.21
C SER A 336 -0.47 15.37 -12.61
N SER A 337 0.39 16.40 -12.54
CA SER A 337 -0.04 17.76 -12.18
C SER A 337 -1.16 18.23 -13.12
N SER A 338 -1.05 17.91 -14.41
CA SER A 338 -2.03 18.28 -15.42
C SER A 338 -3.43 17.74 -15.12
N ALA A 339 -3.54 16.48 -14.69
CA ALA A 339 -4.80 15.91 -14.26
C ALA A 339 -5.34 16.61 -13.00
N ARG A 340 -4.48 16.92 -12.02
CA ARG A 340 -4.86 17.65 -10.81
C ARG A 340 -5.36 19.07 -11.10
N GLN A 341 -4.70 19.78 -12.01
CA GLN A 341 -5.11 21.11 -12.47
C GLN A 341 -6.49 21.07 -13.15
N ARG A 342 -6.77 20.09 -14.01
CA ARG A 342 -8.10 19.87 -14.59
C ARG A 342 -9.15 19.55 -13.52
N ARG A 343 -8.82 18.74 -12.52
CA ARG A 343 -9.70 18.46 -11.36
C ARG A 343 -9.97 19.72 -10.52
N ALA A 344 -8.99 20.60 -10.33
CA ALA A 344 -9.19 21.87 -9.64
C ALA A 344 -10.16 22.78 -10.40
N PHE A 345 -9.95 22.95 -11.71
CA PHE A 345 -10.87 23.72 -12.57
C PHE A 345 -12.28 23.13 -12.58
N ALA A 346 -12.42 21.80 -12.69
CA ALA A 346 -13.72 21.14 -12.68
C ALA A 346 -14.49 21.33 -11.37
N ARG A 347 -13.78 21.44 -10.23
CA ARG A 347 -14.39 21.67 -8.91
C ARG A 347 -14.78 23.13 -8.69
N GLY A 348 -13.90 24.07 -9.01
CA GLY A 348 -14.09 25.48 -8.67
C GLY A 348 -14.66 26.37 -9.79
N GLY A 349 -14.56 25.92 -11.04
CA GLY A 349 -15.08 26.59 -12.23
C GLY A 349 -14.29 27.82 -12.68
N ARG A 350 -13.15 28.15 -12.05
CA ARG A 350 -12.31 29.30 -12.41
C ARG A 350 -10.86 28.88 -12.62
N LEU A 351 -10.18 29.53 -13.57
CA LEU A 351 -8.75 29.32 -13.81
C LEU A 351 -7.88 29.82 -12.65
N SER A 352 -8.38 30.74 -11.82
CA SER A 352 -7.71 31.14 -10.57
C SER A 352 -7.51 29.95 -9.64
N ASP A 353 -8.46 29.00 -9.60
CA ASP A 353 -8.38 27.82 -8.73
C ASP A 353 -7.25 26.87 -9.17
N VAL A 354 -6.91 26.90 -10.46
CA VAL A 354 -5.75 26.18 -11.01
C VAL A 354 -4.45 26.85 -10.59
N VAL A 355 -4.38 28.18 -10.65
CA VAL A 355 -3.21 28.94 -10.17
C VAL A 355 -3.02 28.73 -8.67
N ASP A 356 -4.10 28.80 -7.89
CA ASP A 356 -4.05 28.58 -6.45
C ASP A 356 -3.56 27.16 -6.10
N LEU A 357 -4.01 26.12 -6.84
CA LEU A 357 -3.46 24.76 -6.69
C LEU A 357 -1.95 24.73 -6.94
N ILE A 358 -1.48 25.32 -8.05
CA ILE A 358 -0.04 25.32 -8.39
C ILE A 358 0.75 26.06 -7.31
N LEU A 359 0.26 27.20 -6.84
CA LEU A 359 0.88 27.96 -5.75
C LEU A 359 0.97 27.13 -4.46
N THR A 360 -0.12 26.44 -4.08
CA THR A 360 -0.15 25.58 -2.90
C THR A 360 0.82 24.40 -3.03
N GLU A 361 0.83 23.71 -4.17
CA GLU A 361 1.75 22.59 -4.40
C GLU A 361 3.21 23.05 -4.42
N THR A 362 3.49 24.20 -5.04
CA THR A 362 4.84 24.79 -5.10
C THR A 362 5.35 25.18 -3.70
N ARG A 363 4.45 25.66 -2.84
CA ARG A 363 4.73 26.07 -1.46
C ARG A 363 4.86 24.94 -0.46
N SER A 364 4.54 23.70 -0.83
CA SER A 364 4.63 22.56 0.09
C SER A 364 6.00 22.53 0.77
N GLU A 365 6.01 22.76 2.08
CA GLU A 365 7.24 22.86 2.88
C GLU A 365 7.81 21.50 3.24
N GLU A 366 7.08 20.43 2.94
CA GLU A 366 7.36 19.07 3.34
C GLU A 366 8.10 18.35 2.21
N TRP A 367 9.42 18.52 2.15
CA TRP A 367 10.29 17.40 1.78
C TRP A 367 10.46 16.52 3.02
N GLU A 368 9.33 15.97 3.43
CA GLU A 368 9.23 14.84 4.34
C GLU A 368 8.95 13.68 3.42
N THR A 369 10.00 12.97 3.07
CA THR A 369 9.88 11.86 2.17
C THR A 369 8.87 10.88 2.76
N ALA A 370 7.87 10.46 1.96
CA ALA A 370 6.92 9.40 2.31
C ALA A 370 7.62 8.06 2.64
N PHE A 371 8.93 8.00 2.36
CA PHE A 371 9.91 7.18 3.06
C PHE A 371 10.99 8.12 3.56
N GLY A 372 11.04 8.43 4.86
CA GLY A 372 12.17 9.14 5.46
C GLY A 372 13.48 8.74 4.77
N GLY A 373 14.39 9.69 4.51
CA GLY A 373 15.80 9.33 4.32
C GLY A 373 16.29 8.45 5.48
N PRO A 374 17.59 8.19 5.70
CA PRO A 374 18.00 7.65 6.98
C PRO A 374 17.66 8.71 8.03
N THR A 375 16.45 8.60 8.60
CA THR A 375 16.16 8.97 9.97
C THR A 375 17.37 8.46 10.71
N PRO A 376 18.06 9.31 11.50
CA PRO A 376 19.34 8.95 12.12
C PRO A 376 19.27 7.49 12.51
N ARG A 377 20.04 6.65 11.81
CA ARG A 377 19.87 5.19 11.84
C ARG A 377 19.63 4.83 13.28
N MET A 378 18.38 4.48 13.64
CA MET A 378 18.15 4.04 14.99
C MET A 378 18.63 2.61 15.01
N ARG A 379 19.94 2.45 15.10
CA ARG A 379 20.56 1.24 15.62
C ARG A 379 20.16 1.21 17.07
N THR A 380 18.99 0.65 17.33
CA THR A 380 18.63 0.25 18.68
C THR A 380 19.56 -0.90 19.03
N GLY A 381 20.07 -0.94 20.26
CA GLY A 381 20.75 -2.15 20.73
C GLY A 381 19.80 -3.36 20.77
N LEU A 382 18.48 -3.11 20.70
CA LEU A 382 17.44 -4.13 20.67
C LEU A 382 17.32 -4.85 19.32
N LEU A 383 17.75 -4.23 18.22
CA LEU A 383 17.73 -4.81 16.86
C LEU A 383 19.10 -5.31 16.41
N ASP A 384 20.08 -5.42 17.32
CA ASP A 384 21.40 -5.95 16.98
C ASP A 384 21.29 -7.39 16.46
N GLY A 385 21.72 -7.61 15.21
CA GLY A 385 21.63 -8.91 14.53
C GLY A 385 20.24 -9.24 13.97
N TYR A 386 19.33 -8.27 13.91
CA TYR A 386 18.00 -8.43 13.33
C TYR A 386 18.06 -8.34 11.80
N ASP A 387 17.86 -9.47 11.13
CA ASP A 387 17.74 -9.56 9.67
C ASP A 387 16.64 -10.57 9.32
N ALA A 388 15.59 -10.08 8.66
CA ALA A 388 14.44 -10.89 8.28
C ALA A 388 13.86 -10.36 6.95
N PRO A 389 13.91 -11.16 5.87
CA PRO A 389 13.27 -10.79 4.61
C PRO A 389 11.74 -10.81 4.78
N GLY A 390 11.04 -9.80 4.26
CA GLY A 390 9.58 -9.70 4.35
C GLY A 390 9.03 -9.25 5.71
N ASP A 391 9.87 -8.67 6.57
CA ASP A 391 9.43 -8.16 7.88
C ASP A 391 8.58 -6.87 7.74
N GLU A 392 7.53 -6.80 8.54
CA GLU A 392 6.58 -5.68 8.52
C GLU A 392 7.14 -4.39 9.13
N VAL A 393 8.23 -4.47 9.89
CA VAL A 393 8.83 -3.36 10.65
C VAL A 393 10.25 -3.06 10.20
N VAL A 394 11.06 -4.07 9.91
CA VAL A 394 12.49 -3.92 9.62
C VAL A 394 12.83 -4.40 8.21
N ILE A 395 13.17 -3.49 7.31
CA ILE A 395 13.62 -3.81 5.95
C ILE A 395 15.13 -3.56 5.88
N GLU A 396 15.91 -4.60 5.58
CA GLU A 396 17.38 -4.54 5.45
C GLU A 396 18.09 -3.90 6.67
N GLY A 397 17.60 -4.21 7.87
CA GLY A 397 18.13 -3.67 9.13
C GLY A 397 17.71 -2.23 9.43
N THR A 398 16.72 -1.67 8.70
CA THR A 398 16.17 -0.33 8.91
C THR A 398 14.68 -0.37 9.26
N VAL A 399 14.26 0.50 10.17
CA VAL A 399 12.90 0.52 10.73
C VAL A 399 11.98 1.36 9.84
N ARG A 400 10.84 0.80 9.42
CA ARG A 400 9.82 1.50 8.62
C ARG A 400 9.24 2.69 9.38
N GLU A 401 8.90 3.74 8.63
CA GLU A 401 8.45 5.03 9.15
C GLU A 401 7.31 4.92 10.19
N PRO A 402 6.21 4.17 9.96
CA PRO A 402 5.09 4.10 10.92
C PRO A 402 5.49 3.53 12.28
N TYR A 403 6.57 2.74 12.32
CA TYR A 403 7.07 2.08 13.52
C TYR A 403 8.17 2.86 14.24
N GLN A 404 8.66 3.98 13.68
CA GLN A 404 9.69 4.76 14.35
C GLN A 404 9.25 5.34 15.70
N PRO A 405 8.04 5.92 15.85
CA PRO A 405 7.57 6.39 17.16
C PRO A 405 7.53 5.24 18.19
N VAL A 406 7.09 4.06 17.74
CA VAL A 406 7.05 2.84 18.55
C VAL A 406 8.46 2.47 19.01
N LEU A 407 9.40 2.28 18.08
CA LEU A 407 10.74 1.84 18.45
C LEU A 407 11.52 2.89 19.25
N ARG A 408 11.27 4.20 19.07
CA ARG A 408 11.86 5.25 19.92
C ARG A 408 11.43 5.12 21.39
N VAL A 409 10.22 4.63 21.66
CA VAL A 409 9.78 4.34 23.04
C VAL A 409 10.50 3.08 23.54
N LEU A 410 10.52 2.00 22.75
CA LEU A 410 11.16 0.74 23.15
C LEU A 410 12.67 0.90 23.40
N ASP A 411 13.37 1.65 22.55
CA ASP A 411 14.82 1.90 22.70
C ASP A 411 15.14 2.77 23.92
N ARG A 412 14.31 3.78 24.22
CA ARG A 412 14.44 4.58 25.45
C ARG A 412 14.27 3.75 26.73
N LEU A 413 13.40 2.74 26.70
CA LEU A 413 13.21 1.81 27.81
C LEU A 413 14.36 0.79 27.91
N GLY A 414 14.87 0.36 26.76
CA GLY A 414 15.84 -0.72 26.63
C GLY A 414 15.33 -2.06 27.17
N ALA A 415 16.17 -3.10 27.11
CA ALA A 415 15.78 -4.45 27.53
C ALA A 415 15.41 -4.53 29.03
N GLY A 416 16.05 -3.72 29.88
CA GLY A 416 15.70 -3.62 31.30
C GLY A 416 14.30 -3.06 31.53
N GLY A 417 13.96 -1.95 30.87
CA GLY A 417 12.64 -1.34 30.96
C GLY A 417 11.55 -2.23 30.37
N LEU A 418 11.82 -2.89 29.23
CA LEU A 418 10.85 -3.81 28.62
C LEU A 418 10.53 -5.01 29.52
N ARG A 419 11.53 -5.63 30.16
CA ARG A 419 11.29 -6.70 31.15
C ARG A 419 10.43 -6.25 32.33
N GLU A 420 10.59 -5.01 32.77
CA GLU A 420 9.71 -4.43 33.81
C GLU A 420 8.26 -4.33 33.32
N ARG A 421 8.03 -3.96 32.05
CA ARG A 421 6.69 -3.91 31.46
C ARG A 421 6.12 -5.30 31.19
N GLU A 422 6.95 -6.30 30.87
CA GLU A 422 6.51 -7.69 30.81
C GLU A 422 6.02 -8.21 32.17
N LEU A 423 6.71 -7.84 33.26
CA LEU A 423 6.24 -8.15 34.61
C LEU A 423 4.91 -7.45 34.92
N ARG A 424 4.74 -6.19 34.49
CA ARG A 424 3.49 -5.45 34.65
C ARG A 424 2.34 -6.08 33.86
N ARG A 425 2.59 -6.45 32.61
CA ARG A 425 1.69 -7.25 31.76
C ARG A 425 1.27 -8.53 32.48
N ASP A 426 2.22 -9.29 33.00
CA ASP A 426 1.94 -10.56 33.68
C ASP A 426 1.08 -10.35 34.94
N CYS A 427 1.33 -9.28 35.72
CA CYS A 427 0.48 -8.89 36.85
C CYS A 427 -0.94 -8.54 36.38
N PHE A 428 -1.07 -7.68 35.36
CA PHE A 428 -2.37 -7.30 34.80
C PHE A 428 -3.16 -8.53 34.34
N GLN A 429 -2.52 -9.46 33.64
CA GLN A 429 -3.17 -10.69 33.19
C GLN A 429 -3.64 -11.56 34.35
N ARG A 430 -2.82 -11.73 35.41
CA ARG A 430 -3.20 -12.50 36.60
C ARG A 430 -4.35 -11.83 37.36
N ASP A 431 -4.28 -10.52 37.57
CA ASP A 431 -5.28 -9.75 38.32
C ASP A 431 -6.65 -9.73 37.62
N ASN A 432 -6.67 -9.78 36.28
CA ASN A 432 -7.88 -9.81 35.48
C ASN A 432 -8.35 -11.22 35.07
N GLY A 433 -7.60 -12.27 35.44
CA GLY A 433 -7.91 -13.65 35.09
C GLY A 433 -7.77 -13.97 33.60
N MET A 434 -6.84 -13.31 32.90
CA MET A 434 -6.47 -13.61 31.51
C MET A 434 -5.52 -14.81 31.45
N THR A 435 -6.02 -15.98 31.84
CA THR A 435 -5.27 -17.24 31.85
C THR A 435 -5.97 -18.29 31.01
N PHE A 436 -5.21 -19.25 30.47
CA PHE A 436 -5.73 -20.46 29.83
C PHE A 436 -5.40 -21.68 30.69
N GLN A 437 -6.33 -22.63 30.73
CA GLN A 437 -6.14 -23.91 31.41
C GLN A 437 -5.43 -24.88 30.47
N VAL A 438 -4.34 -25.50 30.93
CA VAL A 438 -3.66 -26.60 30.24
C VAL A 438 -4.07 -27.91 30.93
N GLU A 439 -4.45 -28.90 30.13
CA GLU A 439 -4.87 -30.21 30.64
C GLU A 439 -3.73 -30.86 31.46
N GLY A 440 -3.92 -30.98 32.78
CA GLY A 440 -2.95 -31.56 33.72
C GLY A 440 -2.24 -30.57 34.66
N GLU A 441 -2.40 -29.26 34.49
CA GLU A 441 -1.85 -28.23 35.41
C GLU A 441 -2.93 -27.73 36.40
N GLN A 442 -2.56 -27.45 37.66
CA GLN A 442 -3.49 -26.95 38.69
C GLN A 442 -3.69 -25.42 38.64
N GLU A 443 -2.77 -24.69 38.02
CA GLU A 443 -2.84 -23.23 37.85
C GLU A 443 -2.86 -22.90 36.36
N GLY A 444 -3.74 -21.96 35.95
CA GLY A 444 -3.83 -21.52 34.56
C GLY A 444 -2.59 -20.73 34.13
N ARG A 445 -2.12 -20.96 32.91
CA ARG A 445 -0.96 -20.25 32.33
C ARG A 445 -1.41 -18.93 31.72
N ILE A 446 -0.59 -17.89 31.83
CA ILE A 446 -0.84 -16.60 31.17
C ILE A 446 -0.69 -16.73 29.66
N ILE A 447 -1.57 -16.09 28.90
CA ILE A 447 -1.51 -16.08 27.44
C ILE A 447 -0.26 -15.29 27.01
N PRO A 448 0.66 -15.87 26.22
CA PRO A 448 1.83 -15.15 25.74
C PRO A 448 1.39 -13.89 24.98
N PHE A 449 1.88 -12.73 25.40
CA PHE A 449 1.53 -11.46 24.80
C PHE A 449 2.77 -10.60 24.62
N ASP A 450 3.00 -10.15 23.39
CA ASP A 450 4.16 -9.35 23.04
C ASP A 450 3.85 -7.85 23.08
N LEU A 451 4.79 -7.07 23.64
CA LEU A 451 4.64 -5.63 23.88
C LEU A 451 4.90 -4.76 22.64
N VAL A 452 5.28 -5.33 21.50
CA VAL A 452 5.45 -4.60 20.24
C VAL A 452 4.15 -4.67 19.45
N PRO A 453 3.38 -3.57 19.35
CA PRO A 453 2.11 -3.55 18.62
C PRO A 453 2.36 -3.74 17.13
N ARG A 454 1.35 -4.29 16.43
CA ARG A 454 1.34 -4.40 14.97
C ARG A 454 0.46 -3.32 14.36
N LEU A 455 0.99 -2.57 13.41
CA LEU A 455 0.29 -1.49 12.72
C LEU A 455 -0.19 -1.98 11.35
N VAL A 456 -1.47 -1.75 11.05
CA VAL A 456 -2.05 -1.98 9.72
C VAL A 456 -2.30 -0.62 9.05
N PRO A 457 -1.61 -0.29 7.94
CA PRO A 457 -1.75 1.00 7.27
C PRO A 457 -3.17 1.28 6.76
N PRO A 458 -3.57 2.56 6.60
CA PRO A 458 -4.96 2.92 6.30
C PRO A 458 -5.45 2.33 4.97
N GLY A 459 -4.61 2.38 3.91
CA GLY A 459 -4.97 1.78 2.61
C GLY A 459 -5.09 0.26 2.64
N GLU A 460 -4.25 -0.43 3.41
CA GLU A 460 -4.34 -1.89 3.58
C GLU A 460 -5.61 -2.27 4.37
N TRP A 461 -5.91 -1.54 5.46
CA TRP A 461 -7.10 -1.78 6.26
C TRP A 461 -8.39 -1.45 5.51
N ALA A 462 -8.44 -0.37 4.73
CA ALA A 462 -9.58 -0.01 3.89
C ALA A 462 -9.90 -1.13 2.87
N GLY A 463 -8.87 -1.70 2.24
CA GLY A 463 -9.02 -2.85 1.34
C GLY A 463 -9.63 -4.07 2.04
N ILE A 464 -9.15 -4.41 3.24
CA ILE A 464 -9.69 -5.49 4.07
C ILE A 464 -11.16 -5.21 4.45
N ARG A 465 -11.49 -3.98 4.90
CA ARG A 465 -12.85 -3.58 5.25
C ARG A 465 -13.83 -3.71 4.09
N GLN A 466 -13.37 -3.55 2.85
CA GLN A 466 -14.18 -3.73 1.65
C GLN A 466 -14.33 -5.21 1.25
N ALA A 467 -13.25 -5.98 1.34
CA ALA A 467 -13.21 -7.36 0.83
C ALA A 467 -13.92 -8.38 1.71
N LEU A 468 -13.77 -8.30 3.04
CA LEU A 468 -14.36 -9.31 3.94
C LEU A 468 -15.89 -9.34 3.91
N PRO A 469 -16.62 -8.20 3.88
CA PRO A 469 -18.07 -8.22 3.71
C PRO A 469 -18.53 -8.90 2.43
N GLN A 470 -17.81 -8.75 1.31
CA GLN A 470 -18.12 -9.47 0.06
C GLN A 470 -18.04 -10.99 0.28
N ARG A 471 -16.94 -11.46 0.85
CA ARG A 471 -16.73 -12.88 1.10
C ARG A 471 -17.81 -13.47 2.01
N VAL A 472 -18.15 -12.77 3.09
CA VAL A 472 -19.17 -13.23 4.05
C VAL A 472 -20.58 -13.19 3.44
N ARG A 473 -20.91 -12.23 2.56
CA ARG A 473 -22.18 -12.26 1.79
C ARG A 473 -22.31 -13.53 0.95
N ALA A 474 -21.22 -13.95 0.30
CA ALA A 474 -21.22 -15.17 -0.51
C ALA A 474 -21.35 -16.44 0.36
N LEU A 475 -20.66 -16.50 1.50
CA LEU A 475 -20.76 -17.62 2.46
C LEU A 475 -22.15 -17.72 3.11
N GLU A 476 -22.77 -16.60 3.46
CA GLU A 476 -24.15 -16.57 3.96
C GLU A 476 -25.14 -17.04 2.88
N ALA A 477 -24.99 -16.58 1.63
CA ALA A 477 -25.81 -17.03 0.51
C ALA A 477 -25.65 -18.54 0.26
N PHE A 478 -24.41 -19.05 0.36
CA PHE A 478 -24.11 -20.47 0.29
C PHE A 478 -24.82 -21.27 1.39
N LEU A 479 -24.70 -20.85 2.66
CA LEU A 479 -25.35 -21.52 3.79
C LEU A 479 -26.88 -21.59 3.62
N ARG A 480 -27.50 -20.52 3.12
CA ARG A 480 -28.95 -20.51 2.82
C ARG A 480 -29.31 -21.46 1.69
N ASP A 481 -28.48 -21.55 0.65
CA ASP A 481 -28.76 -22.41 -0.50
C ASP A 481 -28.61 -23.90 -0.16
N VAL A 482 -27.57 -24.31 0.58
CA VAL A 482 -27.30 -25.73 0.87
C VAL A 482 -28.31 -26.38 1.81
N TYR A 483 -28.88 -25.61 2.74
CA TYR A 483 -29.99 -26.04 3.58
C TYR A 483 -31.37 -25.76 2.95
N GLY A 484 -31.40 -25.13 1.77
CA GLY A 484 -32.59 -24.78 1.01
C GLY A 484 -32.72 -25.57 -0.30
N GLU A 485 -32.60 -24.87 -1.43
CA GLU A 485 -32.86 -25.43 -2.77
C GLU A 485 -31.67 -26.13 -3.42
N ARG A 486 -30.46 -25.95 -2.87
CA ARG A 486 -29.18 -26.49 -3.38
C ARG A 486 -28.92 -26.11 -4.84
N ARG A 487 -29.20 -24.86 -5.22
CA ARG A 487 -29.03 -24.34 -6.59
C ARG A 487 -27.57 -24.40 -7.05
N VAL A 488 -26.60 -24.06 -6.20
CA VAL A 488 -25.17 -24.09 -6.53
C VAL A 488 -24.68 -25.48 -6.96
N ILE A 489 -25.33 -26.53 -6.46
CA ILE A 489 -25.05 -27.92 -6.83
C ILE A 489 -25.80 -28.29 -8.11
N ARG A 490 -27.08 -27.91 -8.22
CA ARG A 490 -27.89 -28.15 -9.43
C ARG A 490 -27.28 -27.51 -10.67
N ASP A 491 -26.71 -26.32 -10.52
CA ASP A 491 -26.14 -25.51 -11.60
C ASP A 491 -24.67 -25.90 -11.88
N GLY A 492 -24.13 -26.90 -11.18
CA GLY A 492 -22.80 -27.45 -11.43
C GLY A 492 -21.62 -26.57 -10.99
N VAL A 493 -21.88 -25.55 -10.18
CA VAL A 493 -20.82 -24.67 -9.64
C VAL A 493 -20.03 -25.37 -8.54
N LEU A 494 -20.73 -26.10 -7.66
CA LEU A 494 -20.13 -26.88 -6.57
C LEU A 494 -20.51 -28.36 -6.68
N PRO A 495 -19.55 -29.31 -6.61
CA PRO A 495 -19.87 -30.73 -6.57
C PRO A 495 -20.67 -31.10 -5.30
N ALA A 496 -21.63 -32.01 -5.45
CA ALA A 496 -22.52 -32.41 -4.34
C ALA A 496 -21.76 -32.97 -3.12
N TRP A 497 -20.68 -33.74 -3.38
CA TRP A 497 -19.88 -34.38 -2.35
C TRP A 497 -19.20 -33.40 -1.40
N VAL A 498 -18.86 -32.18 -1.85
CA VAL A 498 -18.25 -31.14 -0.98
C VAL A 498 -19.19 -30.77 0.17
N VAL A 499 -20.51 -30.90 -0.03
CA VAL A 499 -21.53 -30.64 0.99
C VAL A 499 -21.96 -31.92 1.67
N ASP A 500 -22.33 -32.94 0.90
CA ASP A 500 -22.94 -34.18 1.43
C ASP A 500 -21.96 -35.03 2.26
N GLU A 501 -20.66 -34.95 1.98
CA GLU A 501 -19.62 -35.68 2.71
C GLU A 501 -18.93 -34.79 3.77
N SER A 502 -19.28 -33.50 3.87
CA SER A 502 -18.64 -32.61 4.87
C SER A 502 -19.12 -32.95 6.28
N PRO A 503 -18.20 -33.12 7.25
CA PRO A 503 -18.55 -33.33 8.66
C PRO A 503 -19.28 -32.12 9.27
N GLY A 504 -19.15 -30.95 8.64
CA GLY A 504 -19.82 -29.72 9.04
C GLY A 504 -21.27 -29.59 8.55
N TYR A 505 -21.74 -30.45 7.64
CA TYR A 505 -23.12 -30.48 7.20
C TYR A 505 -24.00 -31.26 8.19
N ARG A 506 -24.92 -30.57 8.86
CA ARG A 506 -25.73 -31.15 9.95
C ARG A 506 -27.22 -30.91 9.72
N GLU A 507 -28.05 -31.90 10.06
CA GLU A 507 -29.51 -31.81 9.90
C GLU A 507 -30.14 -30.71 10.77
N THR A 508 -29.50 -30.38 11.90
CA THR A 508 -29.81 -29.22 12.75
C THR A 508 -29.87 -27.92 11.94
N GLY A 509 -29.04 -27.78 10.91
CA GLY A 509 -29.02 -26.63 10.02
C GLY A 509 -30.30 -26.45 9.21
N ARG A 510 -31.06 -27.51 8.94
CA ARG A 510 -32.37 -27.44 8.24
C ARG A 510 -33.50 -26.93 9.11
N ARG A 511 -33.34 -26.99 10.43
CA ARG A 511 -34.33 -26.50 11.41
C ARG A 511 -34.26 -24.98 11.59
N VAL A 512 -33.22 -24.34 11.08
CA VAL A 512 -33.07 -22.89 11.10
C VAL A 512 -33.99 -22.27 10.05
N PRO A 513 -34.80 -21.25 10.40
CA PRO A 513 -35.67 -20.55 9.46
C PRO A 513 -34.93 -20.04 8.21
N ARG A 514 -35.61 -20.01 7.06
CA ARG A 514 -34.99 -19.66 5.76
C ARG A 514 -34.54 -18.20 5.65
N ASP A 515 -35.23 -17.32 6.36
CA ASP A 515 -35.00 -15.88 6.41
C ASP A 515 -34.03 -15.45 7.52
N ALA A 516 -33.65 -16.37 8.41
CA ALA A 516 -32.69 -16.08 9.47
C ALA A 516 -31.28 -15.86 8.90
N VAL A 517 -30.55 -14.91 9.51
CA VAL A 517 -29.10 -14.76 9.29
C VAL A 517 -28.38 -15.94 9.93
N ARG A 518 -27.59 -16.67 9.15
CA ARG A 518 -26.91 -17.89 9.64
C ARG A 518 -25.51 -17.60 10.18
N CYS A 519 -24.78 -16.75 9.48
CA CYS A 519 -23.44 -16.31 9.85
C CYS A 519 -23.46 -14.88 10.41
N VAL A 520 -23.84 -14.74 11.69
CA VAL A 520 -23.91 -13.44 12.38
C VAL A 520 -22.51 -12.90 12.69
N VAL A 521 -21.56 -13.77 13.01
CA VAL A 521 -20.16 -13.39 13.27
C VAL A 521 -19.24 -14.32 12.47
N ALA A 522 -18.41 -13.76 11.60
CA ALA A 522 -17.34 -14.49 10.92
C ALA A 522 -15.99 -14.04 11.44
N GLY A 523 -15.07 -14.98 11.69
CA GLY A 523 -13.65 -14.70 11.87
C GLY A 523 -12.88 -15.15 10.64
N LEU A 524 -12.10 -14.27 10.02
CA LEU A 524 -11.33 -14.58 8.82
C LEU A 524 -9.84 -14.43 9.14
N ASP A 525 -9.10 -15.51 8.95
CA ASP A 525 -7.66 -15.54 9.19
C ASP A 525 -6.96 -15.06 7.91
N LEU A 526 -6.23 -13.96 8.04
CA LEU A 526 -5.53 -13.30 6.95
C LEU A 526 -4.03 -13.40 7.17
N VAL A 527 -3.33 -13.63 6.06
CA VAL A 527 -1.88 -13.64 6.01
C VAL A 527 -1.41 -12.58 5.03
N ARG A 528 -0.25 -11.99 5.35
CA ARG A 528 0.46 -11.04 4.49
C ARG A 528 1.73 -11.71 4.02
N ASP A 529 2.02 -11.66 2.71
CA ASP A 529 3.26 -12.22 2.17
C ASP A 529 4.44 -11.23 2.23
N ASP A 530 5.63 -11.70 1.86
CA ASP A 530 6.88 -10.92 1.84
C ASP A 530 6.87 -9.74 0.85
N VAL A 531 5.94 -9.72 -0.11
CA VAL A 531 5.73 -8.63 -1.07
C VAL A 531 4.54 -7.72 -0.73
N GLY A 532 3.86 -7.97 0.41
CA GLY A 532 2.80 -7.13 0.96
C GLY A 532 1.38 -7.42 0.44
N ARG A 533 1.13 -8.58 -0.16
CA ARG A 533 -0.22 -9.01 -0.57
C ARG A 533 -0.94 -9.72 0.57
N TRP A 534 -2.24 -9.51 0.64
CA TRP A 534 -3.13 -10.12 1.63
C TRP A 534 -3.91 -11.29 1.03
N ALA A 535 -3.97 -12.40 1.74
CA ALA A 535 -4.78 -13.55 1.39
C ALA A 535 -5.54 -14.09 2.61
N VAL A 536 -6.74 -14.62 2.39
CA VAL A 536 -7.48 -15.37 3.41
C VAL A 536 -6.86 -16.76 3.52
N LEU A 537 -6.40 -17.15 4.70
CA LEU A 537 -5.89 -18.48 5.00
C LEU A 537 -7.02 -19.45 5.39
N GLU A 538 -7.96 -18.99 6.21
CA GLU A 538 -9.04 -19.81 6.77
C GLU A 538 -10.27 -18.96 7.13
N ASP A 539 -11.46 -19.52 6.94
CA ASP A 539 -12.73 -18.95 7.38
C ASP A 539 -13.17 -19.64 8.67
N ASN A 540 -13.69 -18.90 9.66
CA ASN A 540 -14.17 -19.46 10.92
C ASN A 540 -15.61 -18.99 11.13
N LEU A 541 -16.58 -19.89 10.89
CA LEU A 541 -18.01 -19.56 10.84
C LEU A 541 -18.83 -20.31 11.90
N ARG A 542 -18.20 -21.12 12.74
CA ARG A 542 -18.82 -21.78 13.89
C ARG A 542 -18.83 -20.88 15.12
N VAL A 543 -17.69 -20.81 15.81
CA VAL A 543 -17.51 -20.07 17.07
C VAL A 543 -16.23 -19.24 16.99
N PRO A 544 -16.17 -18.21 16.13
CA PRO A 544 -14.96 -17.39 16.01
C PRO A 544 -14.70 -16.64 17.32
N SER A 545 -13.50 -16.85 17.87
CA SER A 545 -12.97 -16.12 19.03
C SER A 545 -11.98 -15.03 18.59
N GLY A 546 -11.83 -14.00 19.41
CA GLY A 546 -10.74 -13.03 19.29
C GLY A 546 -11.15 -11.55 19.36
N ILE A 547 -12.42 -11.19 19.15
CA ILE A 547 -12.89 -9.80 19.31
C ILE A 547 -12.63 -9.33 20.75
N GLY A 548 -12.97 -10.17 21.72
CA GLY A 548 -12.76 -9.80 23.12
C GLY A 548 -11.28 -9.74 23.50
N TYR A 549 -10.46 -10.62 22.91
CA TYR A 549 -9.01 -10.56 23.08
C TYR A 549 -8.39 -9.31 22.46
N ALA A 550 -8.86 -8.83 21.30
CA ALA A 550 -8.38 -7.58 20.71
C ALA A 550 -8.62 -6.38 21.64
N VAL A 551 -9.80 -6.31 22.28
CA VAL A 551 -10.12 -5.29 23.29
C VAL A 551 -9.24 -5.44 24.54
N ALA A 552 -9.08 -6.67 25.03
CA ALA A 552 -8.27 -6.95 26.22
C ALA A 552 -6.78 -6.61 25.97
N ASN A 553 -6.26 -6.89 24.77
CA ASN A 553 -4.90 -6.57 24.36
C ASN A 553 -4.63 -5.06 24.38
N ARG A 554 -5.58 -4.24 23.88
CA ARG A 554 -5.47 -2.77 23.96
C ARG A 554 -5.45 -2.27 25.41
N ARG A 555 -6.35 -2.76 26.25
CA ARG A 555 -6.40 -2.41 27.70
C ARG A 555 -5.11 -2.81 28.43
N LEU A 556 -4.58 -3.99 28.09
CA LEU A 556 -3.33 -4.49 28.64
C LEU A 556 -2.16 -3.60 28.20
N MET A 557 -2.08 -3.18 26.94
CA MET A 557 -1.04 -2.26 26.46
C MET A 557 -1.13 -0.89 27.14
N GLU A 558 -2.32 -0.34 27.29
CA GLU A 558 -2.56 0.94 27.97
C GLU A 558 -2.10 0.90 29.45
N ASP A 559 -2.23 -0.24 30.14
CA ASP A 559 -1.69 -0.39 31.50
C ASP A 559 -0.19 -0.71 31.50
N ALA A 560 0.22 -1.73 30.75
CA ALA A 560 1.58 -2.26 30.82
C ALA A 560 2.61 -1.29 30.24
N LEU A 561 2.27 -0.56 29.17
CA LEU A 561 3.17 0.33 28.44
C LEU A 561 2.46 1.64 28.04
N PRO A 562 2.03 2.47 29.01
CA PRO A 562 1.30 3.72 28.74
C PRO A 562 2.11 4.75 27.96
N GLU A 563 3.44 4.64 27.94
CA GLU A 563 4.32 5.46 27.10
C GLU A 563 4.12 5.20 25.60
N LEU A 564 3.47 4.09 25.24
CA LEU A 564 3.18 3.66 23.88
C LEU A 564 1.67 3.57 23.68
N ALA A 565 1.02 4.73 23.56
CA ALA A 565 -0.39 4.83 23.20
C ALA A 565 -0.56 5.08 21.69
N PRO A 566 -1.58 4.50 21.05
CA PRO A 566 -1.95 4.90 19.70
C PRO A 566 -2.32 6.40 19.68
N GLY A 567 -1.79 7.14 18.70
CA GLY A 567 -2.12 8.56 18.49
C GLY A 567 -3.51 8.75 17.86
N GLU A 568 -3.84 10.00 17.52
CA GLU A 568 -5.00 10.28 16.66
C GLU A 568 -4.83 9.57 15.30
N GLY A 569 -5.92 9.02 14.75
CA GLY A 569 -5.92 8.28 13.47
C GLY A 569 -5.91 6.75 13.57
N PHE A 570 -5.90 6.16 14.78
CA PHE A 570 -6.07 4.71 14.97
C PHE A 570 -7.41 4.37 15.63
N ALA A 571 -8.06 3.33 15.13
CA ALA A 571 -9.35 2.89 15.63
C ALA A 571 -9.25 2.28 17.05
N ASP A 572 -10.31 2.48 17.84
CA ASP A 572 -10.45 1.88 19.17
C ASP A 572 -11.21 0.54 19.07
N PRO A 573 -10.58 -0.60 19.40
CA PRO A 573 -11.25 -1.90 19.34
C PRO A 573 -12.46 -2.02 20.28
N ARG A 574 -12.59 -1.15 21.31
CA ARG A 574 -13.77 -1.13 22.18
C ARG A 574 -15.07 -0.84 21.40
N GLU A 575 -14.98 -0.10 20.29
CA GLU A 575 -16.12 0.19 19.42
C GLU A 575 -16.69 -1.07 18.73
N ALA A 576 -15.86 -2.11 18.57
CA ALA A 576 -16.29 -3.39 18.01
C ALA A 576 -17.39 -4.07 18.83
N LEU A 577 -17.43 -3.83 20.15
CA LEU A 577 -18.43 -4.42 21.04
C LEU A 577 -19.84 -3.87 20.78
N GLY A 578 -19.94 -2.58 20.42
CA GLY A 578 -21.19 -1.97 19.97
C GLY A 578 -21.68 -2.59 18.66
N THR A 579 -20.78 -2.69 17.68
CA THR A 579 -21.08 -3.31 16.37
C THR A 579 -21.52 -4.78 16.52
N LEU A 580 -20.83 -5.56 17.35
CA LEU A 580 -21.19 -6.94 17.65
C LEU A 580 -22.58 -7.04 18.30
N ARG A 581 -22.85 -6.22 19.31
CA ARG A 581 -24.14 -6.19 20.00
C ARG A 581 -25.28 -5.83 19.05
N GLU A 582 -25.08 -4.83 18.19
CA GLU A 582 -26.07 -4.42 17.19
C GLU A 582 -26.35 -5.54 16.18
N ALA A 583 -25.31 -6.20 15.65
CA ALA A 583 -25.48 -7.33 14.75
C ALA A 583 -26.22 -8.51 15.39
N LEU A 584 -25.87 -8.85 16.64
CA LEU A 584 -26.57 -9.89 17.40
C LEU A 584 -28.06 -9.57 17.58
N LEU A 585 -28.41 -8.35 17.97
CA LEU A 585 -29.81 -7.94 18.14
C LEU A 585 -30.57 -7.90 16.81
N ALA A 586 -29.92 -7.43 15.73
CA ALA A 586 -30.49 -7.38 14.39
C ALA A 586 -30.75 -8.77 13.79
N ALA A 587 -30.00 -9.79 14.23
CA ALA A 587 -30.27 -11.17 13.85
C ALA A 587 -31.55 -11.74 14.50
N GLY A 588 -31.99 -11.16 15.63
CA GLY A 588 -33.24 -11.51 16.30
C GLY A 588 -34.49 -10.93 15.63
N ALA A 589 -35.67 -11.21 16.20
CA ALA A 589 -36.93 -10.61 15.73
C ALA A 589 -36.99 -9.09 16.01
N ASP A 590 -37.81 -8.35 15.26
CA ASP A 590 -38.02 -6.91 15.45
C ASP A 590 -38.30 -6.55 16.91
N GLY A 591 -37.45 -5.69 17.49
CA GLY A 591 -37.56 -5.27 18.88
C GLY A 591 -36.90 -6.21 19.90
N SER A 592 -36.08 -7.17 19.46
CA SER A 592 -35.20 -7.98 20.32
C SER A 592 -34.32 -7.08 21.19
N ARG A 593 -34.19 -7.43 22.48
CA ARG A 593 -33.46 -6.62 23.47
C ARG A 593 -32.52 -7.42 24.35
N THR A 594 -32.68 -8.74 24.41
CA THR A 594 -31.97 -9.57 25.39
C THR A 594 -31.08 -10.59 24.70
N ILE A 595 -29.77 -10.50 24.99
CA ILE A 595 -28.75 -11.45 24.54
C ILE A 595 -28.33 -12.33 25.73
N ALA A 596 -28.12 -13.62 25.48
CA ALA A 596 -27.35 -14.50 26.36
C ALA A 596 -26.06 -14.96 25.67
N VAL A 597 -24.93 -14.86 26.37
CA VAL A 597 -23.66 -15.47 25.95
C VAL A 597 -23.54 -16.82 26.64
N VAL A 598 -23.56 -17.91 25.86
CA VAL A 598 -23.52 -19.27 26.42
C VAL A 598 -22.11 -19.85 26.30
N SER A 599 -21.50 -20.18 27.43
CA SER A 599 -20.14 -20.73 27.55
C SER A 599 -20.17 -22.11 28.20
N ALA A 600 -19.14 -22.94 28.00
CA ALA A 600 -18.96 -24.19 28.73
C ALA A 600 -18.56 -23.98 30.22
N GLY A 601 -18.43 -22.73 30.66
CA GLY A 601 -18.10 -22.36 32.03
C GLY A 601 -16.60 -22.20 32.27
N PRO A 602 -16.16 -22.13 33.55
CA PRO A 602 -14.78 -21.79 33.91
C PRO A 602 -13.69 -22.78 33.45
N GLY A 603 -14.07 -23.99 33.02
CA GLY A 603 -13.14 -24.97 32.46
C GLY A 603 -12.74 -24.68 31.01
N ASP A 604 -13.43 -23.78 30.33
CA ASP A 604 -13.15 -23.39 28.95
C ASP A 604 -11.99 -22.39 28.88
N SER A 605 -11.02 -22.66 28.00
CA SER A 605 -9.86 -21.80 27.76
C SER A 605 -10.22 -20.38 27.33
N ALA A 606 -11.37 -20.18 26.69
CA ALA A 606 -11.86 -18.88 26.23
C ALA A 606 -12.90 -18.25 27.19
N HIS A 607 -13.12 -18.84 28.37
CA HIS A 607 -14.14 -18.36 29.33
C HIS A 607 -13.95 -16.89 29.74
N TYR A 608 -12.70 -16.44 29.85
CA TYR A 608 -12.39 -15.03 30.09
C TYR A 608 -13.03 -14.11 29.04
N GLU A 609 -12.88 -14.44 27.76
CA GLU A 609 -13.45 -13.68 26.65
C GLU A 609 -14.98 -13.68 26.74
N HIS A 610 -15.58 -14.82 27.03
CA HIS A 610 -17.03 -14.97 27.09
C HIS A 610 -17.64 -14.11 28.21
N ARG A 611 -17.01 -14.12 29.39
CA ARG A 611 -17.41 -13.29 30.52
C ARG A 611 -17.30 -11.81 30.20
N MET A 612 -16.18 -11.39 29.61
CA MET A 612 -15.95 -9.99 29.25
C MET A 612 -16.96 -9.50 28.21
N LEU A 613 -17.19 -10.28 27.16
CA LEU A 613 -18.19 -9.96 26.13
C LEU A 613 -19.60 -9.85 26.73
N ALA A 614 -19.96 -10.75 27.65
CA ALA A 614 -21.26 -10.69 28.33
C ALA A 614 -21.41 -9.41 29.17
N GLU A 615 -20.40 -9.06 29.96
CA GLU A 615 -20.37 -7.88 30.83
C GLU A 615 -20.47 -6.58 30.02
N GLU A 616 -19.63 -6.41 29.00
CA GLU A 616 -19.56 -5.18 28.19
C GLU A 616 -20.80 -4.98 27.30
N MET A 617 -21.38 -6.06 26.77
CA MET A 617 -22.61 -5.96 25.97
C MET A 617 -23.89 -5.84 26.83
N GLY A 618 -23.77 -5.99 28.16
CA GLY A 618 -24.90 -6.09 29.07
C GLY A 618 -25.75 -7.35 28.83
N ALA A 619 -25.14 -8.42 28.33
CA ALA A 619 -25.77 -9.71 28.05
C ALA A 619 -25.73 -10.62 29.28
N VAL A 620 -26.60 -11.63 29.30
CA VAL A 620 -26.62 -12.64 30.36
C VAL A 620 -25.57 -13.71 30.06
N LEU A 621 -24.57 -13.89 30.93
CA LEU A 621 -23.68 -15.04 30.85
C LEU A 621 -24.39 -16.28 31.41
N ALA A 622 -24.36 -17.38 30.66
CA ALA A 622 -25.04 -18.63 31.02
C ALA A 622 -24.21 -19.86 30.63
N VAL A 623 -24.42 -20.97 31.32
CA VAL A 623 -24.01 -22.31 30.84
C VAL A 623 -25.23 -23.07 30.27
N PRO A 624 -25.05 -24.14 29.48
CA PRO A 624 -26.18 -24.90 28.92
C PRO A 624 -27.21 -25.36 29.96
N GLU A 625 -26.78 -25.63 31.19
CA GLU A 625 -27.62 -26.05 32.31
C GLU A 625 -28.53 -24.94 32.86
N ASP A 626 -28.17 -23.68 32.64
CA ASP A 626 -28.97 -22.51 33.08
C ASP A 626 -30.14 -22.22 32.13
N LEU A 627 -30.10 -22.79 30.92
CA LEU A 627 -31.13 -22.59 29.90
C LEU A 627 -32.39 -23.36 30.27
N THR A 628 -33.53 -22.67 30.24
CA THR A 628 -34.84 -23.30 30.38
C THR A 628 -35.78 -22.82 29.29
N VAL A 629 -36.71 -23.68 28.84
CA VAL A 629 -37.73 -23.27 27.86
C VAL A 629 -39.10 -23.26 28.53
N ARG A 630 -39.77 -22.11 28.55
CA ARG A 630 -41.10 -21.92 29.12
C ARG A 630 -42.02 -21.25 28.12
N ASN A 631 -43.20 -21.83 27.90
CA ASN A 631 -44.19 -21.34 26.94
C ASN A 631 -43.62 -21.12 25.52
N GLY A 632 -42.61 -21.91 25.12
CA GLY A 632 -41.94 -21.80 23.82
C GLY A 632 -40.85 -20.72 23.72
N TYR A 633 -40.52 -20.03 24.81
CA TYR A 633 -39.43 -19.04 24.87
C TYR A 633 -38.29 -19.56 25.74
N VAL A 634 -37.06 -19.19 25.38
CA VAL A 634 -35.88 -19.49 26.20
C VAL A 634 -35.76 -18.46 27.31
N GLU A 635 -35.50 -18.92 28.52
CA GLU A 635 -35.27 -18.11 29.71
C GLU A 635 -33.98 -18.51 30.42
N VAL A 636 -33.26 -17.49 30.91
CA VAL A 636 -32.11 -17.65 31.82
C VAL A 636 -32.36 -16.82 33.05
N ALA A 637 -32.29 -17.43 34.23
CA ALA A 637 -32.59 -16.78 35.52
C ALA A 637 -33.91 -15.97 35.52
N GLY A 638 -34.94 -16.48 34.83
CA GLY A 638 -36.27 -15.87 34.71
C GLY A 638 -36.36 -14.68 33.75
N ARG A 639 -35.31 -14.41 32.95
CA ARG A 639 -35.31 -13.41 31.87
C ARG A 639 -35.47 -14.11 30.52
N ARG A 640 -36.44 -13.66 29.73
CA ARG A 640 -36.59 -14.12 28.33
C ARG A 640 -35.39 -13.69 27.50
N ILE A 641 -34.85 -14.62 26.74
CA ILE A 641 -33.72 -14.42 25.84
C ILE A 641 -34.21 -14.41 24.39
N ASP A 642 -33.81 -13.40 23.62
CA ASP A 642 -34.16 -13.28 22.21
C ASP A 642 -33.05 -13.84 21.31
N VAL A 643 -31.79 -13.66 21.72
CA VAL A 643 -30.59 -14.09 20.97
C VAL A 643 -29.62 -14.80 21.90
N ILE A 644 -29.19 -15.99 21.52
CA ILE A 644 -28.14 -16.75 22.18
C ILE A 644 -26.88 -16.62 21.32
N TYR A 645 -25.91 -15.84 21.79
CA TYR A 645 -24.56 -15.86 21.25
C TYR A 645 -23.83 -17.08 21.81
N ARG A 646 -23.80 -18.17 21.03
CA ARG A 646 -23.17 -19.41 21.46
C ARG A 646 -21.65 -19.29 21.35
N ARG A 647 -20.97 -19.59 22.45
CA ARG A 647 -19.52 -19.66 22.53
C ARG A 647 -19.01 -21.08 22.77
N ILE A 648 -19.86 -22.05 22.44
CA ILE A 648 -19.61 -23.48 22.48
C ILE A 648 -20.09 -24.12 21.18
N ASP A 649 -19.64 -25.34 20.93
CA ASP A 649 -20.12 -26.11 19.79
C ASP A 649 -21.61 -26.44 19.92
N GLU A 650 -22.26 -26.60 18.77
CA GLU A 650 -23.70 -26.87 18.75
C GLU A 650 -24.05 -28.19 19.43
N GLU A 651 -23.16 -29.20 19.39
CA GLU A 651 -23.38 -30.48 20.07
C GLU A 651 -23.40 -30.33 21.59
N ASP A 652 -22.50 -29.53 22.15
CA ASP A 652 -22.44 -29.27 23.60
C ASP A 652 -23.67 -28.48 24.06
N LEU A 653 -24.10 -27.49 23.27
CA LEU A 653 -25.32 -26.73 23.56
C LEU A 653 -26.56 -27.62 23.51
N LEU A 654 -26.66 -28.48 22.49
CA LEU A 654 -27.85 -29.30 22.22
C LEU A 654 -27.93 -30.57 23.08
N SER A 655 -26.80 -31.04 23.60
CA SER A 655 -26.74 -32.15 24.56
C SER A 655 -27.11 -31.73 25.98
N GLY A 656 -27.12 -30.42 26.26
CA GLY A 656 -27.58 -29.86 27.52
C GLY A 656 -29.06 -30.13 27.81
N PRO A 657 -29.52 -29.94 29.07
CA PRO A 657 -30.86 -30.34 29.52
C PRO A 657 -32.04 -29.75 28.72
N ALA A 658 -31.87 -28.54 28.19
CA ALA A 658 -32.86 -27.82 27.39
C ALA A 658 -32.55 -27.82 25.89
N GLY A 659 -31.51 -28.51 25.43
CA GLY A 659 -30.98 -28.37 24.07
C GLY A 659 -32.00 -28.68 22.96
N ALA A 660 -32.78 -29.75 23.11
CA ALA A 660 -33.85 -30.08 22.17
C ALA A 660 -34.95 -29.01 22.12
N ASP A 661 -35.36 -28.50 23.28
CA ASP A 661 -36.39 -27.46 23.37
C ASP A 661 -35.89 -26.11 22.84
N VAL A 662 -34.60 -25.80 23.00
CA VAL A 662 -33.96 -24.62 22.41
C VAL A 662 -33.99 -24.72 20.89
N LEU A 663 -33.68 -25.89 20.32
CA LEU A 663 -33.74 -26.09 18.88
C LEU A 663 -35.17 -25.99 18.33
N ASP A 664 -36.17 -26.48 19.07
CA ASP A 664 -37.59 -26.27 18.77
C ASP A 664 -37.98 -24.77 18.81
N ALA A 665 -37.40 -24.00 19.74
CA ALA A 665 -37.62 -22.56 19.83
C ALA A 665 -36.98 -21.81 18.65
N VAL A 666 -35.81 -22.26 18.18
CA VAL A 666 -35.15 -21.71 16.97
C VAL A 666 -36.00 -21.93 15.73
N GLU A 667 -36.54 -23.14 15.54
CA GLU A 667 -37.38 -23.46 14.38
C GLU A 667 -38.67 -22.63 14.34
N ARG A 668 -39.15 -22.16 15.50
CA ARG A 668 -40.32 -21.29 15.64
C ARG A 668 -39.98 -19.80 15.62
N SER A 669 -38.71 -19.45 15.39
CA SER A 669 -38.19 -18.07 15.46
C SER A 669 -38.43 -17.38 16.82
N ALA A 670 -38.52 -18.16 17.91
CA ALA A 670 -38.70 -17.63 19.26
C ALA A 670 -37.37 -17.22 19.92
N VAL A 671 -36.26 -17.75 19.43
CA VAL A 671 -34.88 -17.40 19.79
C VAL A 671 -33.98 -17.58 18.58
N VAL A 672 -32.89 -16.81 18.48
CA VAL A 672 -31.87 -16.98 17.43
C VAL A 672 -30.57 -17.47 18.05
N LEU A 673 -29.93 -18.47 17.42
CA LEU A 673 -28.57 -18.89 17.76
C LEU A 673 -27.59 -18.16 16.85
N ALA A 674 -26.69 -17.38 17.43
CA ALA A 674 -25.59 -16.72 16.74
C ALA A 674 -24.28 -17.44 17.10
N ASN A 675 -23.58 -18.08 16.17
CA ASN A 675 -24.00 -18.42 14.81
C ASN A 675 -25.01 -19.57 14.75
N ALA A 676 -25.72 -19.69 13.63
CA ALA A 676 -26.72 -20.72 13.45
C ALA A 676 -26.09 -22.14 13.41
N PRO A 677 -26.87 -23.18 13.73
CA PRO A 677 -26.44 -24.56 13.57
C PRO A 677 -26.11 -24.92 12.11
N GLY A 678 -25.16 -25.83 11.95
CA GLY A 678 -24.74 -26.37 10.66
C GLY A 678 -23.85 -25.45 9.82
N ASN A 679 -23.29 -24.38 10.40
CA ASN A 679 -22.36 -23.50 9.69
C ASN A 679 -21.02 -24.16 9.35
N GLY A 680 -20.70 -25.30 9.95
CA GLY A 680 -19.42 -25.97 9.75
C GLY A 680 -19.17 -26.43 8.31
N VAL A 681 -20.22 -26.57 7.50
CA VAL A 681 -20.09 -26.87 6.06
C VAL A 681 -19.47 -25.71 5.28
N ALA A 682 -19.58 -24.47 5.80
CA ALA A 682 -19.10 -23.27 5.14
C ALA A 682 -17.65 -22.89 5.48
N ASP A 683 -17.11 -23.43 6.57
CA ASP A 683 -15.69 -23.30 6.94
C ASP A 683 -14.87 -24.57 6.69
N ASP A 684 -15.44 -25.52 5.95
CA ASP A 684 -14.76 -26.75 5.56
C ASP A 684 -13.60 -26.48 4.60
N LYS A 685 -12.46 -27.16 4.82
CA LYS A 685 -11.25 -26.96 3.99
C LYS A 685 -11.46 -27.33 2.53
N CYS A 686 -12.38 -28.25 2.22
CA CYS A 686 -12.74 -28.56 0.84
C CYS A 686 -13.54 -27.41 0.20
N LEU A 687 -14.48 -26.81 0.95
CA LEU A 687 -15.26 -25.69 0.44
C LEU A 687 -14.40 -24.45 0.22
N TYR A 688 -13.41 -24.21 1.08
CA TYR A 688 -12.49 -23.07 0.99
C TYR A 688 -11.96 -22.85 -0.44
N ARG A 689 -11.60 -23.93 -1.16
CA ARG A 689 -11.15 -23.86 -2.57
C ARG A 689 -12.14 -23.21 -3.53
N TYR A 690 -13.43 -23.34 -3.26
CA TYR A 690 -14.52 -22.89 -4.12
C TYR A 690 -15.03 -21.49 -3.76
N VAL A 691 -14.63 -20.90 -2.63
CA VAL A 691 -15.16 -19.60 -2.19
C VAL A 691 -15.05 -18.49 -3.25
N PRO A 692 -13.95 -18.35 -4.02
CA PRO A 692 -13.90 -17.41 -5.15
C PRO A 692 -15.03 -17.61 -6.17
N ARG A 693 -15.35 -18.87 -6.51
CA ARG A 693 -16.46 -19.21 -7.43
C ARG A 693 -17.83 -18.96 -6.80
N LEU A 694 -17.96 -19.10 -5.47
CA LEU A 694 -19.19 -18.75 -4.76
C LEU A 694 -19.45 -17.25 -4.80
N ILE A 695 -18.42 -16.42 -4.68
CA ILE A 695 -18.51 -14.96 -4.83
C ILE A 695 -19.02 -14.60 -6.22
N GLU A 696 -18.42 -15.16 -7.27
CA GLU A 696 -18.85 -14.93 -8.65
C GLU A 696 -20.29 -15.39 -8.88
N TYR A 697 -20.67 -16.57 -8.38
CA TYR A 697 -21.98 -17.16 -8.61
C TYR A 697 -23.11 -16.43 -7.86
N TYR A 698 -22.94 -16.15 -6.56
CA TYR A 698 -24.00 -15.55 -5.75
C TYR A 698 -24.07 -14.04 -5.89
N LEU A 699 -22.94 -13.36 -6.12
CA LEU A 699 -22.87 -11.90 -6.13
C LEU A 699 -22.68 -11.34 -7.54
N GLY A 700 -22.17 -12.13 -8.50
CA GLY A 700 -21.79 -11.61 -9.82
C GLY A 700 -20.58 -10.68 -9.77
N GLU A 701 -19.80 -10.74 -8.70
CA GLU A 701 -18.64 -9.88 -8.43
C GLU A 701 -17.35 -10.70 -8.56
N GLN A 702 -16.22 -10.03 -8.82
CA GLN A 702 -14.90 -10.65 -8.73
C GLN A 702 -14.41 -10.62 -7.26
N PRO A 703 -13.72 -11.67 -6.78
CA PRO A 703 -13.14 -11.67 -5.43
C PRO A 703 -12.18 -10.48 -5.22
N LEU A 704 -12.38 -9.75 -4.13
CA LEU A 704 -11.54 -8.58 -3.78
C LEU A 704 -10.30 -8.94 -2.95
N ILE A 705 -10.27 -10.14 -2.36
CA ILE A 705 -9.13 -10.67 -1.59
C ILE A 705 -8.83 -12.10 -2.05
N ASP A 706 -7.55 -12.41 -2.14
CA ASP A 706 -7.08 -13.70 -2.64
C ASP A 706 -7.30 -14.83 -1.62
N ASN A 707 -7.45 -16.05 -2.14
CA ASN A 707 -7.26 -17.27 -1.36
C ASN A 707 -5.81 -17.74 -1.53
N VAL A 708 -5.28 -18.39 -0.50
CA VAL A 708 -4.14 -19.27 -0.66
C VAL A 708 -4.51 -20.42 -1.59
N THR A 709 -3.71 -20.65 -2.63
CA THR A 709 -3.92 -21.76 -3.57
C THR A 709 -4.02 -23.08 -2.81
N THR A 710 -5.12 -23.80 -3.00
CA THR A 710 -5.43 -25.06 -2.32
C THR A 710 -5.73 -26.15 -3.34
N TYR A 711 -5.18 -27.34 -3.10
CA TYR A 711 -5.33 -28.54 -3.90
C TYR A 711 -6.13 -29.59 -3.14
N LEU A 712 -7.02 -30.30 -3.84
CA LEU A 712 -7.87 -31.34 -3.26
C LEU A 712 -7.28 -32.71 -3.59
N CYS A 713 -6.76 -33.45 -2.60
CA CYS A 713 -6.12 -34.74 -2.85
C CYS A 713 -7.09 -35.81 -3.41
N ARG A 714 -8.41 -35.57 -3.33
CA ARG A 714 -9.44 -36.36 -4.01
C ARG A 714 -9.29 -36.32 -5.53
N ASP A 715 -9.02 -35.15 -6.09
CA ASP A 715 -8.83 -34.99 -7.53
C ASP A 715 -7.51 -35.68 -7.94
N PRO A 716 -7.52 -36.58 -8.93
CA PRO A 716 -6.32 -37.31 -9.34
C PRO A 716 -5.16 -36.42 -9.78
N ASP A 717 -5.45 -35.31 -10.49
CA ASP A 717 -4.44 -34.42 -11.04
C ASP A 717 -3.83 -33.57 -9.92
N ASP A 718 -4.67 -33.03 -9.02
CA ASP A 718 -4.21 -32.33 -7.81
C ASP A 718 -3.41 -33.28 -6.91
N ARG A 719 -3.84 -34.54 -6.75
CA ARG A 719 -3.13 -35.52 -5.92
C ARG A 719 -1.73 -35.83 -6.45
N GLU A 720 -1.61 -36.06 -7.76
CA GLU A 720 -0.31 -36.28 -8.39
C GLU A 720 0.60 -35.07 -8.17
N HIS A 721 0.05 -33.86 -8.40
CA HIS A 721 0.75 -32.61 -8.15
C HIS A 721 1.22 -32.45 -6.69
N VAL A 722 0.36 -32.79 -5.72
CA VAL A 722 0.67 -32.73 -4.29
C VAL A 722 1.76 -33.72 -3.93
N LEU A 723 1.64 -34.99 -4.36
CA LEU A 723 2.62 -36.04 -4.05
C LEU A 723 4.00 -35.73 -4.63
N ASP A 724 4.08 -35.14 -5.82
CA ASP A 724 5.33 -34.72 -6.46
C ASP A 724 6.01 -33.54 -5.74
N ARG A 725 5.22 -32.66 -5.10
CA ARG A 725 5.69 -31.43 -4.45
C ARG A 725 5.48 -31.41 -2.94
N LEU A 726 5.35 -32.57 -2.28
CA LEU A 726 5.07 -32.67 -0.85
C LEU A 726 6.06 -31.87 0.03
N ALA A 727 7.33 -31.77 -0.39
CA ALA A 727 8.35 -31.01 0.32
C ALA A 727 8.22 -29.47 0.20
N GLU A 728 7.30 -28.98 -0.63
CA GLU A 728 7.09 -27.55 -0.90
C GLU A 728 5.73 -27.04 -0.39
N LEU A 729 4.83 -27.93 0.02
CA LEU A 729 3.44 -27.62 0.34
C LEU A 729 3.13 -27.79 1.83
N VAL A 730 2.05 -27.15 2.28
CA VAL A 730 1.47 -27.40 3.61
C VAL A 730 0.29 -28.35 3.47
N VAL A 731 0.41 -29.55 4.03
CA VAL A 731 -0.63 -30.59 3.98
C VAL A 731 -1.46 -30.54 5.25
N LYS A 732 -2.79 -30.57 5.11
CA LYS A 732 -3.74 -30.49 6.23
C LYS A 732 -4.85 -31.55 6.08
N PRO A 733 -5.25 -32.20 7.17
CA PRO A 733 -6.46 -33.04 7.16
C PRO A 733 -7.70 -32.14 7.03
N VAL A 734 -8.71 -32.60 6.29
CA VAL A 734 -9.97 -31.85 6.05
C VAL A 734 -10.69 -31.56 7.37
N ASP A 735 -10.76 -32.54 8.27
CA ASP A 735 -11.48 -32.51 9.53
C ASP A 735 -10.67 -32.01 10.75
N GLY A 736 -9.36 -31.78 10.60
CA GLY A 736 -8.51 -31.36 11.74
C GLY A 736 -8.78 -29.93 12.22
N PHE A 737 -8.88 -29.74 13.53
CA PHE A 737 -8.94 -28.43 14.18
C PHE A 737 -7.58 -28.03 14.77
N GLY A 738 -7.28 -26.74 14.78
CA GLY A 738 -6.20 -26.18 15.60
C GLY A 738 -4.78 -26.66 15.24
N GLY A 739 -4.51 -26.99 13.98
CA GLY A 739 -3.18 -27.37 13.51
C GLY A 739 -2.78 -28.81 13.79
N GLN A 740 -3.66 -29.64 14.35
CA GLN A 740 -3.38 -31.07 14.53
C GLN A 740 -3.31 -31.78 13.17
N GLY A 741 -2.25 -32.55 12.95
CA GLY A 741 -2.01 -33.30 11.70
C GLY A 741 -1.53 -32.45 10.52
N VAL A 742 -1.20 -31.17 10.74
CA VAL A 742 -0.62 -30.31 9.69
C VAL A 742 0.84 -30.64 9.51
N VAL A 743 1.26 -30.86 8.26
CA VAL A 743 2.66 -31.08 7.89
C VAL A 743 3.13 -29.97 6.98
N VAL A 744 4.16 -29.25 7.41
CA VAL A 744 4.80 -28.17 6.66
C VAL A 744 5.96 -28.78 5.88
N GLY A 745 5.76 -28.99 4.58
CA GLY A 745 6.69 -29.69 3.70
C GLY A 745 8.16 -29.25 3.82
N PRO A 746 8.45 -27.94 3.79
CA PRO A 746 9.81 -27.43 3.90
C PRO A 746 10.53 -27.77 5.22
N ASP A 747 9.77 -27.95 6.30
CA ASP A 747 10.31 -28.23 7.65
C ASP A 747 10.27 -29.73 7.99
N ALA A 748 9.54 -30.52 7.21
CA ALA A 748 9.32 -31.94 7.46
C ALA A 748 10.51 -32.81 7.03
N SER A 749 10.80 -33.83 7.85
CA SER A 749 11.78 -34.85 7.51
C SER A 749 11.31 -35.74 6.36
N ARG A 750 12.26 -36.41 5.69
CA ARG A 750 11.95 -37.38 4.63
C ARG A 750 11.10 -38.56 5.10
N GLU A 751 11.08 -38.85 6.39
CA GLU A 751 10.26 -39.92 6.98
C GLU A 751 8.82 -39.44 7.14
N GLU A 752 8.62 -38.26 7.74
CA GLU A 752 7.29 -37.62 7.88
C GLU A 752 6.63 -37.40 6.51
N LEU A 753 7.38 -36.93 5.51
CA LEU A 753 6.84 -36.77 4.15
C LEU A 753 6.39 -38.09 3.52
N ARG A 754 7.06 -39.21 3.82
CA ARG A 754 6.65 -40.54 3.34
C ARG A 754 5.40 -41.03 4.05
N GLU A 755 5.34 -40.85 5.37
CA GLU A 755 4.16 -41.23 6.17
C GLU A 755 2.92 -40.46 5.69
N VAL A 756 3.06 -39.15 5.44
CA VAL A 756 1.98 -38.33 4.88
C VAL A 756 1.61 -38.77 3.46
N ALA A 757 2.58 -39.08 2.61
CA ALA A 757 2.29 -39.60 1.27
C ALA A 757 1.47 -40.91 1.33
N GLU A 758 1.82 -41.83 2.25
CA GLU A 758 1.11 -43.09 2.45
C GLU A 758 -0.31 -42.88 2.97
N THR A 759 -0.53 -41.93 3.90
CA THR A 759 -1.87 -41.61 4.40
C THR A 759 -2.74 -40.90 3.35
N ILE A 760 -2.16 -40.01 2.53
CA ILE A 760 -2.84 -39.39 1.39
C ILE A 760 -3.25 -40.46 0.37
N LEU A 761 -2.38 -41.41 0.04
CA LEU A 761 -2.69 -42.49 -0.90
C LEU A 761 -3.76 -43.46 -0.35
N ALA A 762 -3.77 -43.68 0.96
CA ALA A 762 -4.74 -44.55 1.61
C ALA A 762 -6.15 -43.93 1.70
N SER A 763 -6.24 -42.62 1.92
CA SER A 763 -7.51 -41.91 2.10
C SER A 763 -7.45 -40.48 1.54
N PRO A 764 -7.38 -40.31 0.21
CA PRO A 764 -7.15 -39.02 -0.44
C PRO A 764 -8.24 -37.98 -0.14
N ASP A 765 -9.46 -38.43 0.11
CA ASP A 765 -10.62 -37.58 0.43
C ASP A 765 -10.47 -36.82 1.75
N GLY A 766 -9.61 -37.31 2.65
CA GLY A 766 -9.37 -36.71 3.97
C GLY A 766 -8.31 -35.61 3.98
N TRP A 767 -7.70 -35.28 2.84
CA TRP A 767 -6.52 -34.39 2.80
C TRP A 767 -6.64 -33.26 1.77
N VAL A 768 -6.15 -32.09 2.17
CA VAL A 768 -5.92 -30.94 1.29
C VAL A 768 -4.47 -30.49 1.41
N ALA A 769 -3.95 -29.86 0.37
CA ALA A 769 -2.65 -29.21 0.41
C ALA A 769 -2.78 -27.74 -0.01
N GLN A 770 -1.95 -26.88 0.57
CA GLN A 770 -1.90 -25.46 0.25
C GLN A 770 -0.49 -25.07 -0.17
N GLU A 771 -0.37 -24.11 -1.09
CA GLU A 771 0.93 -23.49 -1.38
C GLU A 771 1.50 -22.87 -0.10
N THR A 772 2.80 -23.06 0.13
CA THR A 772 3.48 -22.46 1.27
C THR A 772 3.59 -20.95 1.03
N VAL A 773 2.84 -20.17 1.80
CA VAL A 773 2.97 -18.70 1.78
C VAL A 773 4.21 -18.33 2.60
N ARG A 774 5.07 -17.47 2.02
CA ARG A 774 6.14 -16.81 2.79
C ARG A 774 5.52 -15.75 3.67
N LEU A 775 5.13 -16.16 4.87
CA LEU A 775 4.45 -15.29 5.83
C LEU A 775 5.36 -14.14 6.25
N SER A 776 4.78 -12.95 6.35
CA SER A 776 5.46 -11.79 6.90
C SER A 776 5.92 -12.05 8.35
N THR A 777 7.04 -11.43 8.71
CA THR A 777 7.53 -11.44 10.10
C THR A 777 7.28 -10.10 10.77
N HIS A 778 7.30 -10.12 12.10
CA HIS A 778 7.19 -8.93 12.93
C HIS A 778 8.12 -9.07 14.14
N PRO A 779 8.76 -7.97 14.62
CA PRO A 779 9.57 -7.99 15.82
C PRO A 779 8.77 -8.41 17.04
N ALA A 780 9.32 -9.33 17.82
CA ALA A 780 8.85 -9.72 19.14
C ALA A 780 10.02 -9.72 20.13
N PHE A 781 9.75 -9.28 21.35
CA PHE A 781 10.75 -9.19 22.41
C PHE A 781 10.93 -10.56 23.08
N ASP A 782 12.17 -11.05 23.12
CA ASP A 782 12.52 -12.36 23.68
C ASP A 782 13.01 -12.30 25.14
N GLY A 783 12.90 -11.13 25.77
CA GLY A 783 13.41 -10.84 27.11
C GLY A 783 14.77 -10.14 27.12
N GLU A 784 15.53 -10.19 26.02
CA GLU A 784 16.80 -9.47 25.89
C GLU A 784 16.84 -8.56 24.65
N ARG A 785 16.34 -9.04 23.51
CA ARG A 785 16.36 -8.33 22.23
C ARG A 785 15.05 -8.53 21.47
N LEU A 786 14.91 -7.82 20.36
CA LEU A 786 13.85 -8.08 19.40
C LEU A 786 14.32 -9.18 18.43
N SER A 787 13.40 -10.07 18.08
CA SER A 787 13.63 -11.16 17.11
C SER A 787 12.43 -11.28 16.16
N PRO A 788 12.65 -11.68 14.90
CA PRO A 788 11.56 -11.85 13.94
C PRO A 788 10.68 -13.04 14.32
N ARG A 789 9.37 -12.85 14.26
CA ARG A 789 8.36 -13.89 14.44
C ARG A 789 7.29 -13.78 13.38
N VAL A 790 6.85 -14.93 12.88
CA VAL A 790 5.73 -15.00 11.95
C VAL A 790 4.45 -14.49 12.63
N VAL A 791 3.67 -13.70 11.90
CA VAL A 791 2.39 -13.17 12.36
C VAL A 791 1.28 -13.45 11.37
N ASP A 792 0.06 -13.49 11.88
CA ASP A 792 -1.15 -13.43 11.08
C ASP A 792 -2.16 -12.44 11.65
N LEU A 793 -3.25 -12.21 10.93
CA LEU A 793 -4.32 -11.30 11.35
C LEU A 793 -5.67 -12.00 11.29
N ARG A 794 -6.34 -12.19 12.42
CA ARG A 794 -7.76 -12.54 12.43
C ARG A 794 -8.61 -11.29 12.43
N ALA A 795 -9.30 -11.02 11.33
CA ALA A 795 -10.28 -9.96 11.22
C ALA A 795 -11.70 -10.52 11.36
N PHE A 796 -12.66 -9.67 11.68
CA PHE A 796 -14.03 -10.10 11.95
C PHE A 796 -15.04 -9.43 11.01
N VAL A 797 -16.17 -10.08 10.78
CA VAL A 797 -17.34 -9.49 10.13
C VAL A 797 -18.56 -9.78 10.98
N CYS A 798 -19.29 -8.74 11.35
CA CYS A 798 -20.56 -8.83 12.06
C CYS A 798 -21.70 -8.61 11.05
N PHE A 799 -22.60 -9.57 10.92
CA PHE A 799 -23.71 -9.57 9.97
C PHE A 799 -25.03 -9.37 10.73
N GLY A 800 -25.52 -8.13 10.71
CA GLY A 800 -26.89 -7.77 11.12
C GLY A 800 -27.80 -7.64 9.90
N GLU A 801 -28.30 -6.43 9.64
CA GLU A 801 -28.99 -6.12 8.37
C GLU A 801 -28.03 -6.17 7.16
N SER A 802 -26.77 -5.79 7.40
CA SER A 802 -25.68 -5.86 6.43
C SER A 802 -24.37 -6.25 7.13
N PRO A 803 -23.39 -6.84 6.40
CA PRO A 803 -22.12 -7.22 6.97
C PRO A 803 -21.21 -6.00 7.15
N VAL A 804 -20.69 -5.83 8.37
CA VAL A 804 -19.79 -4.74 8.75
C VAL A 804 -18.53 -5.34 9.37
N VAL A 805 -17.36 -4.82 8.98
CA VAL A 805 -16.08 -5.13 9.65
C VAL A 805 -15.95 -4.19 10.86
N PRO A 806 -16.04 -4.70 12.11
CA PRO A 806 -15.78 -3.87 13.28
C PRO A 806 -14.30 -3.42 13.31
N PRO A 807 -13.97 -2.31 13.98
CA PRO A 807 -12.60 -1.81 14.12
C PRO A 807 -11.76 -2.63 15.11
N ALA A 808 -11.81 -3.95 15.02
CA ALA A 808 -11.03 -4.87 15.83
C ALA A 808 -10.47 -6.00 14.98
N ALA A 809 -9.20 -6.34 15.20
CA ALA A 809 -8.55 -7.50 14.65
C ALA A 809 -7.57 -8.07 15.68
N LEU A 810 -7.38 -9.38 15.66
CA LEU A 810 -6.48 -10.08 16.55
C LEU A 810 -5.22 -10.51 15.78
N THR A 811 -4.10 -9.90 16.11
CA THR A 811 -2.79 -10.37 15.64
C THR A 811 -2.31 -11.53 16.50
N ARG A 812 -2.00 -12.66 15.88
CA ARG A 812 -1.34 -13.80 16.53
C ARG A 812 0.11 -13.86 16.09
N VAL A 813 0.98 -14.33 16.99
CA VAL A 813 2.42 -14.44 16.75
C VAL A 813 2.89 -15.85 17.05
N ALA A 814 3.68 -16.42 16.14
CA ALA A 814 4.22 -17.76 16.31
C ALA A 814 5.32 -17.78 17.39
N PRO A 815 5.50 -18.91 18.11
CA PRO A 815 6.66 -19.08 18.98
C PRO A 815 7.96 -19.11 18.17
N ALA A 816 9.10 -19.04 18.87
CA ALA A 816 10.41 -19.13 18.22
C ALA A 816 10.52 -20.42 17.39
N ASP A 817 11.10 -20.30 16.19
CA ASP A 817 11.37 -21.41 15.27
C ASP A 817 10.13 -22.20 14.81
N SER A 818 8.95 -21.56 14.83
CA SER A 818 7.69 -22.14 14.34
C SER A 818 6.99 -21.23 13.34
N MET A 819 6.34 -21.83 12.35
CA MET A 819 5.42 -21.16 11.42
C MET A 819 3.96 -21.19 11.93
N ILE A 820 3.69 -21.89 13.02
CA ILE A 820 2.35 -22.13 13.54
C ILE A 820 2.02 -21.09 14.63
N VAL A 821 1.08 -20.21 14.32
CA VAL A 821 0.62 -19.10 15.18
C VAL A 821 -0.49 -19.48 16.17
N ASN A 822 -0.90 -20.76 16.22
CA ASN A 822 -2.02 -21.19 17.04
C ASN A 822 -1.70 -21.20 18.54
N SER A 823 -2.61 -20.68 19.36
CA SER A 823 -2.46 -20.57 20.82
C SER A 823 -2.34 -21.94 21.51
N SER A 824 -2.98 -22.99 21.00
CA SER A 824 -2.86 -24.35 21.55
C SER A 824 -1.46 -24.96 21.38
N GLN A 825 -0.62 -24.39 20.50
CA GLN A 825 0.78 -24.79 20.28
C GLN A 825 1.78 -23.72 20.74
N GLY A 826 1.36 -22.80 21.61
CA GLY A 826 2.23 -21.77 22.20
C GLY A 826 2.31 -20.46 21.41
N GLY A 827 1.44 -20.25 20.43
CA GLY A 827 1.26 -18.96 19.76
C GLY A 827 0.78 -17.86 20.71
N GLY A 828 1.40 -16.69 20.64
CA GLY A 828 1.05 -15.51 21.42
C GLY A 828 0.14 -14.54 20.68
N ALA A 829 -0.10 -13.39 21.28
CA ALA A 829 -0.85 -12.28 20.68
C ALA A 829 -0.09 -10.95 20.76
N LYS A 830 -0.51 -10.00 19.91
CA LYS A 830 -0.07 -8.60 19.92
C LYS A 830 -1.28 -7.67 19.89
N ASP A 831 -1.12 -6.46 20.40
CA ASP A 831 -2.07 -5.38 20.12
C ASP A 831 -1.98 -4.99 18.64
N THR A 832 -3.13 -4.69 18.03
CA THR A 832 -3.24 -4.34 16.61
C THR A 832 -3.76 -2.93 16.48
N TRP A 833 -3.00 -2.08 15.80
CA TRP A 833 -3.30 -0.68 15.56
C TRP A 833 -3.80 -0.53 14.12
N LEU A 834 -5.10 -0.32 13.98
CA LEU A 834 -5.78 -0.20 12.70
C LEU A 834 -5.87 1.29 12.35
N ALA A 835 -5.13 1.75 11.34
CA ALA A 835 -5.17 3.15 10.93
C ALA A 835 -6.44 3.46 10.12
N GLU A 836 -7.03 4.63 10.34
CA GLU A 836 -8.19 5.13 9.59
C GLU A 836 -7.77 6.26 8.63
N GLU A 837 -8.50 6.45 7.52
CA GLU A 837 -8.30 7.60 6.62
C GLU A 837 -9.00 8.83 7.22
N ASP A 838 -8.33 9.99 7.20
CA ASP A 838 -8.86 11.29 7.67
C ASP A 838 -10.00 11.85 6.79
#